data_AF-A0A8H3V1W8-F1
#
_entry.id   AF-A0A8H3V1W8-F1
#
_cell.length_a   1.000
_cell.length_b   1.000
_cell.length_c   1.000
_cell.angle_alpha   90.00
_cell.angle_beta   90.00
_cell.angle_gamma   90.00
#
_symmetry.space_group_name_H-M   'P 1'
#
loop_
_entity.id
_entity.type
_entity.pdbx_description
1 polymer ?
#
loop_
_entity_poly.entity_id
_entity_poly.type
_entity_poly.pdbx_seq_one_letter_code
_entity_poly.pdbx_strand_id
1 'polypeptide(L)'
;MPDYAGISMKIHTPFALQGLPELAPATDHSPANQIVDESRCRVSVFVPVMPQAHFWISYRVEEPPTEPEGVFYVFKLLVNGQPLVTWCCDEEEGWRGKTMFSLYDAQQVDAVGGAGMQKMCFHFSKQDEDGLEEQPTELTGEQERCIEVKICRANVKVRVPRGLPKYEGLPDLPGFELRTGGITKRGNPRTFYKFGLLDPFDSPHATFRFYCRTVEEFEALNLKTEQFDIVQPEPTCQASPVSIRSEASDKHWMAPSRIPLIKLERTPSISDSYFSYPNRAPGKKKKRVSTNGDGSPQKIHCEDSPQSSPERRRPVGPRRIISRGTTGPWVPPMPNAPVLPPPVPNHADIWQFGPVTETTTETAETEEEPTVIPRRLSIPPSMVLRPLIAHGPLDASPQKTGVEPEAVSHKDKALPPSPRRRARTETGGLMKCVLANSIARRRNLTNPEAKRGPDAREYNVSFPIYEGAKYDASTTNLTYTIPAPIQHSSSESLRITLSFLSPVTPQSTLRQSIPAAYLTVYVEGDFAVDIYVDINGQWVSGNRGSRIQWDLQQQGLGGEKSLKTWSVQRQDQLLFTEEWDRAEWGTLYFSGPSDVQHECGTSALLRQRFSRTGTLQNQVDGSFRSIMDEEPVFAFSKSFELGNTTTSAKGITEDSVMFTIAHIQDPVVQYASERGLTMMRPLWKSWFFTDDALIKYHYLDFLNADAFASNYSAQLAIDAYKSGSDSYVDIVAVSARQVLGATSFSGTPENPLIFLKEISSNGNCQTVDVIFPAFPFFMYTNPRWLAYLLEPLIEHQMSGQYPNKYSMHDLGTHFPNQTGHADGRDEYMPVEECGDMLIMGLALVNSLKYDTGYSSQSLWSTLGSTAYEEDEDCSHTSAFPLNNLGTLGNALHVDDTWGGGAKGVKQAEKWLKRSYRLWKQWTSYLVEFSLEPQNQLSTDDFAGWLPLQTNLALKGIIGIKAMSELADIAGQAEDAKNFRNISSVYIKKWEDFGMSRDKTHAKLAYNWWGSWTTLYSLFADAILCFHPTITGSTSTSSFEVEVEPDNSFRVQRPHNRPPLATQNNKKPNNRDHTATDFIPHAVYKAQSEWYGIVMQKYGLPLDSRHLYTKSDWEFEAAAVAEPDVRKEILDRVSTWVNETSTDRPLTDLYDTEGDGGFPGPTFMARPVVGAHFSFLALERACGGGNDLD
;
A
#
# COMPACT_ATOMS: atom_id res chain seq x y z
N MET A 1 -2.70 -27.49 -27.96
CA MET A 1 -1.50 -26.66 -28.09
C MET A 1 -0.54 -27.42 -28.99
N PRO A 2 -0.11 -26.86 -30.13
CA PRO A 2 0.92 -27.49 -30.93
C PRO A 2 2.25 -27.54 -30.17
N ASP A 3 2.94 -28.67 -30.32
CA ASP A 3 4.22 -28.97 -29.69
C ASP A 3 5.19 -29.54 -30.72
N TYR A 4 6.42 -29.06 -30.73
CA TYR A 4 7.52 -29.60 -31.50
C TYR A 4 8.87 -29.33 -30.84
N ALA A 5 9.70 -30.38 -30.75
CA ALA A 5 11.03 -30.34 -30.13
C ALA A 5 11.04 -29.82 -28.67
N GLY A 6 10.05 -30.23 -27.88
CA GLY A 6 9.92 -29.81 -26.48
C GLY A 6 9.59 -28.32 -26.32
N ILE A 7 9.01 -27.71 -27.35
CA ILE A 7 8.50 -26.34 -27.32
C ILE A 7 7.03 -26.38 -27.65
N SER A 8 6.20 -25.79 -26.79
CA SER A 8 4.76 -25.68 -27.00
C SER A 8 4.34 -24.21 -27.08
N MET A 9 3.36 -23.91 -27.95
CA MET A 9 3.07 -22.53 -28.35
C MET A 9 1.58 -22.33 -28.66
N LYS A 10 0.95 -21.26 -28.15
CA LYS A 10 -0.49 -21.02 -28.33
C LYS A 10 -0.83 -19.56 -28.63
N ILE A 11 -1.87 -19.34 -29.44
CA ILE A 11 -2.44 -18.01 -29.72
C ILE A 11 -3.65 -17.78 -28.80
N HIS A 12 -3.79 -16.56 -28.28
CA HIS A 12 -4.86 -16.15 -27.38
C HIS A 12 -5.49 -14.83 -27.84
N THR A 13 -6.74 -14.59 -27.44
CA THR A 13 -7.45 -13.31 -27.58
C THR A 13 -8.23 -13.03 -26.28
N PRO A 14 -8.77 -11.81 -26.06
CA PRO A 14 -9.64 -11.53 -24.91
C PRO A 14 -10.87 -12.45 -24.79
N PHE A 15 -11.30 -13.02 -25.92
CA PHE A 15 -12.46 -13.91 -26.01
C PHE A 15 -12.09 -15.40 -25.86
N ALA A 16 -10.79 -15.71 -25.77
CA ALA A 16 -10.25 -17.06 -25.65
C ALA A 16 -8.99 -17.04 -24.78
N LEU A 17 -9.15 -16.78 -23.48
CA LEU A 17 -8.04 -16.66 -22.52
C LEU A 17 -7.27 -17.97 -22.35
N GLN A 18 -7.95 -19.12 -22.40
CA GLN A 18 -7.32 -20.45 -22.44
C GLN A 18 -6.60 -20.74 -23.79
N GLY A 19 -6.65 -19.79 -24.73
CA GLY A 19 -6.06 -19.85 -26.06
C GLY A 19 -6.99 -20.48 -27.10
N LEU A 20 -6.85 -20.04 -28.35
CA LEU A 20 -7.63 -20.50 -29.50
C LEU A 20 -7.57 -22.04 -29.65
N PRO A 21 -8.67 -22.70 -30.02
CA PRO A 21 -8.62 -24.10 -30.46
C PRO A 21 -7.80 -24.24 -31.75
N GLU A 22 -7.03 -25.32 -31.84
CA GLU A 22 -6.16 -25.63 -32.97
C GLU A 22 -6.65 -26.91 -33.67
N LEU A 23 -6.76 -26.90 -35.00
CA LEU A 23 -7.15 -28.07 -35.80
C LEU A 23 -6.06 -28.40 -36.82
N ALA A 24 -5.74 -29.68 -37.01
CA ALA A 24 -4.80 -30.06 -38.06
C ALA A 24 -5.40 -29.85 -39.46
N PRO A 25 -4.62 -29.40 -40.45
CA PRO A 25 -5.03 -29.49 -41.84
C PRO A 25 -5.24 -30.95 -42.26
N ALA A 26 -6.28 -31.21 -43.04
CA ALA A 26 -6.60 -32.56 -43.49
C ALA A 26 -5.52 -33.06 -44.47
N THR A 27 -4.82 -34.12 -44.07
CA THR A 27 -4.08 -35.01 -44.97
C THR A 27 -4.63 -36.42 -44.78
N ASP A 28 -4.73 -37.19 -45.87
CA ASP A 28 -5.50 -38.44 -45.84
C ASP A 28 -4.94 -39.46 -44.82
N HIS A 29 -5.84 -39.88 -43.92
CA HIS A 29 -5.70 -41.02 -43.02
C HIS A 29 -4.77 -40.89 -41.79
N SER A 30 -4.86 -39.80 -41.02
CA SER A 30 -4.56 -39.84 -39.58
C SER A 30 -5.33 -38.81 -38.74
N PRO A 31 -5.91 -39.18 -37.57
CA PRO A 31 -6.50 -38.24 -36.62
C PRO A 31 -5.41 -37.61 -35.73
N ALA A 32 -4.47 -36.88 -36.33
CA ALA A 32 -3.47 -36.10 -35.59
C ALA A 32 -4.02 -34.70 -35.29
N ASN A 33 -3.79 -34.18 -34.08
CA ASN A 33 -4.21 -32.81 -33.70
C ASN A 33 -3.29 -31.71 -34.26
N GLN A 34 -2.20 -32.09 -34.93
CA GLN A 34 -1.26 -31.19 -35.60
C GLN A 34 -0.61 -31.90 -36.80
N ILE A 35 -0.28 -31.17 -37.87
CA ILE A 35 0.65 -31.68 -38.88
C ILE A 35 2.07 -31.44 -38.38
N VAL A 36 2.90 -32.48 -38.39
CA VAL A 36 4.35 -32.39 -38.19
C VAL A 36 5.07 -32.76 -39.49
N ASP A 37 5.92 -31.85 -39.96
CA ASP A 37 6.83 -32.00 -41.07
C ASP A 37 8.27 -32.00 -40.52
N GLU A 38 8.70 -33.17 -40.06
CA GLU A 38 10.05 -33.41 -39.52
C GLU A 38 11.14 -33.01 -40.52
N SER A 39 10.88 -33.13 -41.83
CA SER A 39 11.82 -32.77 -42.90
C SER A 39 12.11 -31.27 -42.99
N ARG A 40 11.31 -30.44 -42.30
CA ARG A 40 11.47 -28.97 -42.22
C ARG A 40 11.42 -28.45 -40.78
N CYS A 41 11.55 -29.32 -39.79
CA CYS A 41 11.41 -29.00 -38.36
C CYS A 41 10.14 -28.17 -38.05
N ARG A 42 8.99 -28.55 -38.62
CA ARG A 42 7.82 -27.67 -38.71
C ARG A 42 6.54 -28.33 -38.21
N VAL A 43 5.82 -27.64 -37.34
CA VAL A 43 4.44 -27.98 -36.95
C VAL A 43 3.45 -26.99 -37.58
N SER A 44 2.25 -27.45 -37.92
CA SER A 44 1.23 -26.63 -38.59
C SER A 44 -0.18 -26.98 -38.15
N VAL A 45 -0.95 -25.94 -37.82
CA VAL A 45 -2.36 -26.00 -37.37
C VAL A 45 -3.19 -24.87 -38.00
N PHE A 46 -4.50 -25.06 -38.12
CA PHE A 46 -5.48 -24.02 -38.37
C PHE A 46 -6.00 -23.41 -37.06
N VAL A 47 -6.31 -22.11 -37.05
CA VAL A 47 -6.93 -21.40 -35.91
C VAL A 47 -8.01 -20.41 -36.37
N PRO A 48 -9.05 -20.14 -35.55
CA PRO A 48 -10.12 -19.21 -35.88
C PRO A 48 -9.68 -17.74 -35.83
N VAL A 49 -9.99 -17.01 -36.90
CA VAL A 49 -9.96 -15.55 -36.96
C VAL A 49 -11.15 -14.99 -36.18
N MET A 50 -10.90 -14.08 -35.26
CA MET A 50 -11.94 -13.21 -34.67
C MET A 50 -11.72 -11.78 -35.17
N PRO A 51 -12.55 -11.26 -36.09
CA PRO A 51 -12.34 -9.94 -36.70
C PRO A 51 -12.18 -8.82 -35.67
N GLN A 52 -11.21 -7.94 -35.89
CA GLN A 52 -10.80 -6.86 -34.98
C GLN A 52 -10.32 -7.28 -33.58
N ALA A 53 -10.29 -8.57 -33.22
CA ALA A 53 -9.75 -8.99 -31.93
C ALA A 53 -8.23 -8.79 -31.91
N HIS A 54 -7.71 -8.20 -30.83
CA HIS A 54 -6.28 -8.24 -30.56
C HIS A 54 -5.86 -9.64 -30.12
N PHE A 55 -4.63 -10.04 -30.44
CA PHE A 55 -4.11 -11.36 -30.09
C PHE A 55 -2.70 -11.31 -29.51
N TRP A 56 -2.36 -12.34 -28.73
CA TRP A 56 -1.01 -12.58 -28.25
C TRP A 56 -0.64 -14.05 -28.40
N ILE A 57 0.67 -14.30 -28.40
CA ILE A 57 1.27 -15.62 -28.44
C ILE A 57 1.81 -15.91 -27.05
N SER A 58 1.49 -17.07 -26.47
CA SER A 58 2.21 -17.65 -25.33
C SER A 58 3.08 -18.81 -25.79
N TYR A 59 4.12 -19.13 -25.02
CA TYR A 59 5.00 -20.25 -25.29
C TYR A 59 5.60 -20.82 -24.00
N ARG A 60 5.98 -22.09 -24.05
CA ARG A 60 6.74 -22.81 -23.02
C ARG A 60 7.76 -23.72 -23.71
N VAL A 61 8.92 -23.88 -23.10
CA VAL A 61 9.99 -24.79 -23.50
C VAL A 61 10.10 -25.82 -22.37
N GLU A 62 9.67 -27.05 -22.63
CA GLU A 62 9.70 -28.17 -21.68
C GLU A 62 11.02 -28.97 -21.79
N GLU A 63 11.70 -28.90 -22.95
CA GLU A 63 13.07 -29.41 -23.14
C GLU A 63 14.06 -28.25 -23.42
N PRO A 64 14.71 -27.68 -22.39
CA PRO A 64 15.81 -26.72 -22.58
C PRO A 64 16.99 -27.31 -23.37
N PRO A 65 17.73 -26.48 -24.15
CA PRO A 65 18.80 -26.96 -25.01
C PRO A 65 20.05 -27.30 -24.20
N THR A 66 20.26 -28.59 -23.91
CA THR A 66 21.31 -29.06 -22.98
C THR A 66 22.74 -29.01 -23.52
N GLU A 67 22.95 -29.06 -24.84
CA GLU A 67 24.28 -28.95 -25.46
C GLU A 67 24.28 -28.08 -26.74
N PRO A 68 25.37 -27.29 -26.97
CA PRO A 68 26.44 -26.97 -26.03
C PRO A 68 25.97 -26.11 -24.85
N GLU A 69 26.79 -26.06 -23.79
CA GLU A 69 26.51 -25.29 -22.56
C GLU A 69 26.30 -23.78 -22.85
N GLY A 70 25.30 -23.17 -22.21
CA GLY A 70 24.96 -21.75 -22.38
C GLY A 70 24.17 -21.41 -23.65
N VAL A 71 23.50 -22.39 -24.26
CA VAL A 71 22.56 -22.17 -25.38
C VAL A 71 21.19 -21.72 -24.88
N PHE A 72 20.52 -20.92 -25.70
CA PHE A 72 19.17 -20.42 -25.48
C PHE A 72 18.36 -20.37 -26.78
N TYR A 73 17.05 -20.16 -26.69
CA TYR A 73 16.17 -20.08 -27.86
C TYR A 73 15.92 -18.64 -28.29
N VAL A 74 15.93 -18.41 -29.61
CA VAL A 74 15.60 -17.13 -30.26
C VAL A 74 14.38 -17.35 -31.14
N PHE A 75 13.31 -16.62 -30.84
CA PHE A 75 12.01 -16.72 -31.49
C PHE A 75 11.83 -15.53 -32.42
N LYS A 76 11.31 -15.78 -33.63
CA LYS A 76 10.99 -14.73 -34.61
C LYS A 76 9.59 -14.94 -35.17
N LEU A 77 8.72 -13.96 -34.92
CA LEU A 77 7.36 -13.91 -35.46
C LEU A 77 7.36 -13.25 -36.85
N LEU A 78 6.74 -13.93 -37.80
CA LEU A 78 6.39 -13.46 -39.13
C LEU A 78 4.86 -13.59 -39.32
N VAL A 79 4.25 -12.63 -39.99
CA VAL A 79 2.83 -12.65 -40.36
C VAL A 79 2.75 -12.44 -41.87
N ASN A 80 2.13 -13.39 -42.59
CA ASN A 80 2.14 -13.47 -44.05
C ASN A 80 3.57 -13.31 -44.63
N GLY A 81 4.55 -13.94 -43.99
CA GLY A 81 5.99 -13.84 -44.32
C GLY A 81 6.69 -12.53 -43.89
N GLN A 82 5.97 -11.51 -43.41
CA GLN A 82 6.56 -10.25 -42.95
C GLN A 82 6.99 -10.33 -41.48
N PRO A 83 8.28 -10.11 -41.14
CA PRO A 83 8.76 -10.23 -39.77
C PRO A 83 8.33 -9.05 -38.88
N LEU A 84 7.63 -9.33 -37.77
CA LEU A 84 7.08 -8.31 -36.87
C LEU A 84 7.88 -8.09 -35.58
N VAL A 85 8.34 -9.18 -34.94
CA VAL A 85 9.11 -9.10 -33.68
C VAL A 85 10.07 -10.29 -33.54
N THR A 86 11.10 -10.13 -32.72
CA THR A 86 12.10 -11.16 -32.42
C THR A 86 12.51 -11.02 -30.96
N TRP A 87 12.43 -12.11 -30.20
CA TRP A 87 12.73 -12.19 -28.77
C TRP A 87 13.57 -13.44 -28.48
N CYS A 88 13.99 -13.63 -27.23
CA CYS A 88 14.68 -14.84 -26.78
C CYS A 88 14.07 -15.36 -25.48
N CYS A 89 14.33 -16.62 -25.16
CA CYS A 89 14.04 -17.22 -23.87
C CYS A 89 15.23 -18.11 -23.46
N ASP A 90 15.62 -18.00 -22.20
CA ASP A 90 16.74 -18.67 -21.55
C ASP A 90 16.38 -19.00 -20.09
N GLU A 91 17.38 -19.40 -19.30
CA GLU A 91 17.20 -19.76 -17.89
C GLU A 91 16.81 -18.57 -16.99
N GLU A 92 17.22 -17.32 -17.31
CA GLU A 92 16.77 -16.13 -16.56
C GLU A 92 15.28 -15.86 -16.82
N GLU A 93 14.83 -16.16 -18.04
CA GLU A 93 13.44 -16.11 -18.51
C GLU A 93 12.69 -17.45 -18.25
N GLY A 94 13.25 -18.34 -17.42
CA GLY A 94 12.71 -19.61 -16.93
C GLY A 94 11.96 -20.47 -17.96
N TRP A 95 12.42 -20.47 -19.22
CA TRP A 95 11.93 -21.33 -20.29
C TRP A 95 10.43 -21.14 -20.70
N ARG A 96 9.83 -19.96 -20.51
CA ARG A 96 8.44 -19.67 -20.93
C ARG A 96 8.17 -18.17 -21.13
N GLY A 97 7.07 -17.80 -21.79
CA GLY A 97 6.71 -16.38 -21.94
C GLY A 97 5.52 -16.06 -22.83
N LYS A 98 5.36 -14.76 -23.17
CA LYS A 98 4.32 -14.26 -24.08
C LYS A 98 4.74 -13.01 -24.87
N THR A 99 4.15 -12.78 -26.05
CA THR A 99 4.37 -11.59 -26.88
C THR A 99 3.07 -11.12 -27.58
N MET A 100 2.86 -9.79 -27.65
CA MET A 100 1.59 -9.19 -28.10
C MET A 100 1.73 -7.89 -28.91
N PHE A 101 2.94 -7.35 -29.06
CA PHE A 101 3.19 -6.14 -29.83
C PHE A 101 4.57 -6.12 -30.48
N SER A 102 4.70 -5.27 -31.49
CA SER A 102 5.96 -4.84 -32.10
C SER A 102 6.27 -3.39 -31.70
N LEU A 103 7.52 -2.94 -31.87
CA LEU A 103 7.96 -1.58 -31.50
C LEU A 103 8.57 -0.84 -32.69
N TYR A 104 8.11 0.40 -32.90
CA TYR A 104 8.55 1.30 -33.97
C TYR A 104 9.00 2.66 -33.43
N ASP A 105 9.74 3.42 -34.25
CA ASP A 105 10.18 4.78 -33.93
C ASP A 105 9.00 5.77 -34.08
N ALA A 106 8.67 6.50 -33.01
CA ALA A 106 7.50 7.38 -32.97
C ALA A 106 7.72 8.65 -33.80
N GLN A 107 6.82 8.93 -34.76
CA GLN A 107 6.91 10.14 -35.59
C GLN A 107 6.52 11.43 -34.85
N GLN A 108 5.67 11.34 -33.82
CA GLN A 108 5.27 12.47 -32.99
C GLN A 108 6.11 12.56 -31.71
N VAL A 109 6.39 13.79 -31.30
CA VAL A 109 7.06 14.12 -30.03
C VAL A 109 6.02 14.10 -28.92
N ASP A 110 6.37 13.58 -27.74
CA ASP A 110 5.48 13.63 -26.58
C ASP A 110 5.24 15.08 -26.09
N ALA A 111 4.22 15.27 -25.25
CA ALA A 111 3.85 16.59 -24.70
C ALA A 111 4.94 17.25 -23.82
N VAL A 112 6.07 16.57 -23.59
CA VAL A 112 7.21 17.00 -22.76
C VAL A 112 8.50 17.13 -23.59
N GLY A 113 8.43 17.01 -24.92
CA GLY A 113 9.56 17.19 -25.84
C GLY A 113 10.44 15.96 -26.06
N GLY A 114 9.98 14.75 -25.70
CA GLY A 114 10.71 13.48 -25.87
C GLY A 114 10.40 12.73 -27.17
N ALA A 115 11.41 12.01 -27.69
CA ALA A 115 11.28 11.08 -28.82
C ALA A 115 11.07 9.64 -28.30
N GLY A 116 9.80 9.25 -28.18
CA GLY A 116 9.38 7.93 -27.68
C GLY A 116 9.59 6.78 -28.68
N MET A 117 8.88 5.68 -28.43
CA MET A 117 8.70 4.54 -29.35
C MET A 117 7.22 4.15 -29.33
N GLN A 118 6.68 3.65 -30.43
CA GLN A 118 5.26 3.31 -30.54
C GLN A 118 5.06 1.80 -30.37
N LYS A 119 4.19 1.40 -29.43
CA LYS A 119 3.69 0.01 -29.30
C LYS A 119 2.69 -0.23 -30.43
N MET A 120 2.87 -1.30 -31.19
CA MET A 120 1.97 -1.70 -32.28
C MET A 120 1.47 -3.12 -32.02
N CYS A 121 0.26 -3.23 -31.48
CA CYS A 121 -0.34 -4.48 -30.99
C CYS A 121 -0.97 -5.28 -32.12
N PHE A 122 -0.80 -6.61 -32.09
CA PHE A 122 -1.29 -7.50 -33.14
C PHE A 122 -2.81 -7.67 -33.07
N HIS A 123 -3.51 -7.51 -34.20
CA HIS A 123 -4.95 -7.73 -34.33
C HIS A 123 -5.25 -8.49 -35.63
N PHE A 124 -6.37 -9.20 -35.66
CA PHE A 124 -7.00 -9.62 -36.92
C PHE A 124 -7.72 -8.43 -37.56
N SER A 125 -7.70 -8.32 -38.88
CA SER A 125 -8.37 -7.21 -39.57
C SER A 125 -9.89 -7.29 -39.45
N LYS A 126 -10.56 -6.20 -39.81
CA LYS A 126 -12.01 -6.17 -40.10
C LYS A 126 -12.28 -6.91 -41.44
N GLN A 127 -13.51 -7.39 -41.64
CA GLN A 127 -14.07 -7.68 -42.97
C GLN A 127 -14.65 -6.37 -43.57
N ASP A 128 -14.58 -6.22 -44.90
CA ASP A 128 -15.05 -5.00 -45.57
C ASP A 128 -16.58 -4.88 -45.63
N GLU A 129 -17.08 -3.63 -45.64
CA GLU A 129 -18.48 -3.32 -45.34
C GLU A 129 -19.50 -3.74 -46.40
N ASP A 130 -19.05 -4.06 -47.63
CA ASP A 130 -19.92 -4.53 -48.73
C ASP A 130 -20.16 -6.05 -48.72
N GLY A 131 -19.52 -6.81 -47.83
CA GLY A 131 -19.65 -8.28 -47.77
C GLY A 131 -19.12 -9.04 -48.99
N LEU A 132 -18.43 -8.34 -49.89
CA LEU A 132 -17.65 -8.90 -50.99
C LEU A 132 -16.19 -9.03 -50.53
N GLU A 133 -15.67 -10.24 -50.56
CA GLU A 133 -14.23 -10.47 -50.50
C GLU A 133 -13.53 -9.76 -51.69
N GLU A 134 -12.24 -9.46 -51.56
CA GLU A 134 -11.40 -9.57 -52.76
C GLU A 134 -11.65 -10.96 -53.33
N GLN A 135 -12.11 -11.07 -54.59
CA GLN A 135 -12.42 -12.38 -55.17
C GLN A 135 -11.26 -13.34 -54.91
N PRO A 136 -11.53 -14.63 -54.63
CA PRO A 136 -10.49 -15.64 -54.44
C PRO A 136 -9.72 -15.86 -55.76
N THR A 137 -8.80 -14.92 -56.04
CA THR A 137 -7.67 -15.10 -56.92
C THR A 137 -6.97 -16.36 -56.43
N GLU A 138 -6.89 -17.35 -57.30
CA GLU A 138 -6.56 -18.73 -56.97
C GLU A 138 -5.39 -18.77 -55.97
N LEU A 139 -5.65 -19.20 -54.73
CA LEU A 139 -4.70 -19.15 -53.62
C LEU A 139 -3.55 -20.13 -53.86
N THR A 140 -2.66 -19.73 -54.75
CA THR A 140 -1.34 -20.34 -54.91
C THR A 140 -0.60 -20.21 -53.58
N GLY A 141 0.13 -21.26 -53.20
CA GLY A 141 0.52 -21.57 -51.81
C GLY A 141 1.53 -20.65 -51.14
N GLU A 142 1.58 -19.37 -51.50
CA GLU A 142 2.47 -18.33 -50.95
C GLU A 142 1.71 -17.14 -50.32
N GLN A 143 0.37 -17.08 -50.44
CA GLN A 143 -0.46 -15.96 -49.93
C GLN A 143 -1.49 -16.35 -48.85
N GLU A 144 -1.28 -17.45 -48.13
CA GLU A 144 -2.17 -17.84 -47.03
C GLU A 144 -2.08 -16.91 -45.81
N ARG A 145 -3.22 -16.59 -45.19
CA ARG A 145 -3.29 -15.95 -43.85
C ARG A 145 -2.57 -16.83 -42.82
N CYS A 146 -1.36 -16.44 -42.43
CA CYS A 146 -0.46 -17.29 -41.65
C CYS A 146 0.38 -16.50 -40.65
N ILE A 147 0.29 -16.88 -39.38
CA ILE A 147 1.23 -16.54 -38.32
C ILE A 147 2.31 -17.64 -38.29
N GLU A 148 3.56 -17.29 -38.58
CA GLU A 148 4.72 -18.21 -38.48
C GLU A 148 5.65 -17.73 -37.36
N VAL A 149 6.01 -18.62 -36.43
CA VAL A 149 7.12 -18.39 -35.50
C VAL A 149 8.23 -19.38 -35.77
N LYS A 150 9.38 -18.87 -36.22
CA LYS A 150 10.62 -19.64 -36.35
C LYS A 150 11.44 -19.53 -35.06
N ILE A 151 12.00 -20.65 -34.62
CA ILE A 151 12.80 -20.75 -33.40
C ILE A 151 14.16 -21.34 -33.74
N CYS A 152 15.23 -20.65 -33.37
CA CYS A 152 16.61 -21.09 -33.57
C CYS A 152 17.33 -21.13 -32.22
N ARG A 153 18.21 -22.11 -32.01
CA ARG A 153 19.17 -22.07 -30.90
C ARG A 153 20.21 -20.99 -31.16
N ALA A 154 20.69 -20.38 -30.09
CA ALA A 154 21.75 -19.38 -30.11
C ALA A 154 22.67 -19.54 -28.90
N ASN A 155 23.95 -19.22 -29.04
CA ASN A 155 24.94 -19.25 -27.96
C ASN A 155 25.62 -17.89 -27.73
N VAL A 156 25.14 -16.83 -28.38
CA VAL A 156 25.75 -15.49 -28.37
C VAL A 156 24.66 -14.42 -28.31
N LYS A 157 24.58 -13.68 -27.19
CA LYS A 157 23.59 -12.62 -26.87
C LYS A 157 24.29 -11.24 -26.83
N VAL A 158 24.55 -10.60 -27.98
CA VAL A 158 25.32 -9.35 -28.06
C VAL A 158 24.42 -8.13 -27.94
N ARG A 159 24.61 -7.30 -26.92
CA ARG A 159 23.87 -6.03 -26.78
C ARG A 159 24.23 -5.05 -27.91
N VAL A 160 23.22 -4.47 -28.55
CA VAL A 160 23.34 -3.51 -29.66
C VAL A 160 22.48 -2.26 -29.46
N PRO A 161 22.71 -1.18 -30.24
CA PRO A 161 21.89 0.02 -30.20
C PRO A 161 20.46 -0.19 -30.77
N ARG A 162 19.44 0.45 -30.17
CA ARG A 162 18.00 0.61 -30.58
C ARG A 162 17.83 1.01 -32.05
N GLY A 163 18.04 0.08 -32.96
CA GLY A 163 17.81 0.24 -34.40
C GLY A 163 16.35 0.07 -34.76
N LEU A 164 15.44 0.88 -34.20
CA LEU A 164 14.02 0.75 -34.57
C LEU A 164 13.76 1.27 -35.99
N PRO A 165 12.93 0.56 -36.79
CA PRO A 165 12.37 1.10 -38.01
C PRO A 165 11.40 2.23 -37.68
N LYS A 166 11.25 3.18 -38.61
CA LYS A 166 10.09 4.07 -38.58
C LYS A 166 8.84 3.26 -38.92
N TYR A 167 7.72 3.62 -38.31
CA TYR A 167 6.42 3.24 -38.85
C TYR A 167 6.10 4.21 -40.00
N GLU A 168 6.14 3.73 -41.25
CA GLU A 168 5.87 4.54 -42.46
C GLU A 168 4.48 4.27 -43.04
N GLY A 169 3.63 3.60 -42.24
CA GLY A 169 2.42 2.90 -42.67
C GLY A 169 2.56 1.40 -42.40
N LEU A 170 1.43 0.71 -42.31
CA LEU A 170 1.39 -0.75 -42.38
C LEU A 170 1.86 -1.20 -43.77
N PRO A 171 2.68 -2.27 -43.89
CA PRO A 171 2.59 -3.13 -45.08
C PRO A 171 1.15 -3.62 -45.19
N ASP A 172 0.64 -3.79 -46.39
CA ASP A 172 -0.65 -4.44 -46.56
C ASP A 172 -0.51 -5.91 -46.11
N LEU A 173 -1.27 -6.30 -45.08
CA LEU A 173 -1.19 -7.61 -44.43
C LEU A 173 -2.57 -8.27 -44.45
N PRO A 174 -2.95 -8.96 -45.54
CA PRO A 174 -4.28 -9.54 -45.67
C PRO A 174 -4.69 -10.39 -44.45
N GLY A 175 -5.80 -10.00 -43.80
CA GLY A 175 -6.32 -10.63 -42.58
C GLY A 175 -5.77 -10.12 -41.25
N PHE A 176 -4.80 -9.19 -41.23
CA PHE A 176 -4.13 -8.72 -40.02
C PHE A 176 -3.94 -7.20 -40.00
N GLU A 177 -3.96 -6.60 -38.81
CA GLU A 177 -3.65 -5.19 -38.64
C GLU A 177 -2.79 -4.93 -37.40
N LEU A 178 -2.06 -3.81 -37.43
CA LEU A 178 -1.27 -3.30 -36.31
C LEU A 178 -1.93 -2.03 -35.79
N ARG A 179 -2.57 -2.09 -34.61
CA ARG A 179 -3.14 -0.91 -33.94
C ARG A 179 -2.18 -0.36 -32.88
N THR A 180 -2.24 0.96 -32.67
CA THR A 180 -1.34 1.67 -31.76
C THR A 180 -1.70 1.41 -30.28
N GLY A 181 -0.84 0.69 -29.57
CA GLY A 181 -0.91 0.46 -28.11
C GLY A 181 -0.33 1.59 -27.26
N GLY A 182 -0.22 2.79 -27.83
CA GLY A 182 0.37 3.98 -27.19
C GLY A 182 1.88 4.12 -27.37
N ILE A 183 2.43 5.22 -26.84
CA ILE A 183 3.86 5.52 -26.87
C ILE A 183 4.49 4.99 -25.58
N THR A 184 5.61 4.27 -25.69
CA THR A 184 6.38 3.84 -24.53
C THR A 184 6.84 5.05 -23.71
N LYS A 185 6.67 4.95 -22.39
CA LYS A 185 7.49 5.60 -21.35
C LYS A 185 8.93 5.91 -21.85
N ARG A 186 9.58 7.01 -21.44
CA ARG A 186 10.79 7.63 -22.07
C ARG A 186 12.12 6.81 -22.19
N GLY A 187 12.06 5.49 -22.41
CA GLY A 187 12.99 4.80 -23.27
C GLY A 187 13.10 3.26 -23.24
N ASN A 188 12.74 2.46 -22.22
CA ASN A 188 12.91 0.98 -22.33
C ASN A 188 12.11 0.46 -23.56
N PRO A 189 12.55 -0.59 -24.28
CA PRO A 189 13.43 -1.69 -23.84
C PRO A 189 14.87 -1.26 -23.57
N ARG A 190 15.38 -1.46 -22.35
CA ARG A 190 16.69 -0.92 -21.90
C ARG A 190 17.87 -1.37 -22.77
N THR A 191 17.66 -2.45 -23.51
CA THR A 191 18.65 -3.17 -24.27
C THR A 191 18.00 -3.72 -25.54
N PHE A 192 18.75 -3.72 -26.63
CA PHE A 192 18.44 -4.47 -27.85
C PHE A 192 19.57 -5.49 -28.03
N TYR A 193 19.28 -6.62 -28.68
CA TYR A 193 20.27 -7.69 -28.86
C TYR A 193 20.41 -8.08 -30.34
N LYS A 194 21.61 -8.57 -30.68
CA LYS A 194 21.87 -9.44 -31.82
C LYS A 194 22.17 -10.82 -31.30
N PHE A 195 21.72 -11.82 -32.04
CA PHE A 195 21.92 -13.22 -31.70
C PHE A 195 22.87 -13.87 -32.70
N GLY A 196 23.86 -14.61 -32.20
CA GLY A 196 24.58 -15.59 -33.00
C GLY A 196 23.83 -16.90 -32.95
N LEU A 197 23.14 -17.23 -34.04
CA LEU A 197 22.36 -18.46 -34.15
C LEU A 197 23.29 -19.66 -34.42
N LEU A 198 22.95 -20.80 -33.84
CA LEU A 198 23.54 -22.11 -34.16
C LEU A 198 22.82 -22.77 -35.34
N ASP A 199 21.51 -22.53 -35.47
CA ASP A 199 20.69 -23.06 -36.56
C ASP A 199 20.51 -22.01 -37.67
N PRO A 200 20.67 -22.36 -38.97
CA PRO A 200 20.39 -21.46 -40.08
C PRO A 200 18.91 -21.05 -40.11
N PHE A 201 18.59 -19.80 -40.47
CA PHE A 201 17.20 -19.33 -40.46
C PHE A 201 16.28 -20.04 -41.46
N ASP A 202 16.83 -20.56 -42.55
CA ASP A 202 16.10 -21.35 -43.55
C ASP A 202 15.99 -22.85 -43.16
N SER A 203 16.64 -23.24 -42.06
CA SER A 203 16.58 -24.58 -41.45
C SER A 203 16.56 -24.45 -39.90
N PRO A 204 15.55 -23.79 -39.32
CA PRO A 204 15.48 -23.48 -37.89
C PRO A 204 15.29 -24.75 -37.04
N HIS A 205 15.50 -24.63 -35.72
CA HIS A 205 15.29 -25.72 -34.77
C HIS A 205 13.82 -26.17 -34.71
N ALA A 206 12.90 -25.20 -34.73
CA ALA A 206 11.46 -25.44 -34.80
C ALA A 206 10.76 -24.31 -35.59
N THR A 207 9.65 -24.63 -36.25
CA THR A 207 8.76 -23.66 -36.92
C THR A 207 7.31 -23.96 -36.59
N PHE A 208 6.60 -23.02 -36.00
CA PHE A 208 5.17 -23.13 -35.70
C PHE A 208 4.39 -22.28 -36.71
N ARG A 209 3.48 -22.90 -37.48
CA ARG A 209 2.53 -22.19 -38.35
C ARG A 209 1.10 -22.31 -37.84
N PHE A 210 0.47 -21.16 -37.65
CA PHE A 210 -0.95 -21.02 -37.38
C PHE A 210 -1.59 -20.39 -38.61
N TYR A 211 -2.27 -21.22 -39.37
CA TYR A 211 -3.04 -20.83 -40.53
C TYR A 211 -4.38 -20.28 -40.06
N CYS A 212 -4.53 -18.97 -40.14
CA CYS A 212 -5.73 -18.31 -39.64
C CYS A 212 -6.86 -18.47 -40.67
N ARG A 213 -8.05 -18.86 -40.20
CA ARG A 213 -9.24 -19.11 -41.02
C ARG A 213 -10.51 -18.56 -40.37
N THR A 214 -11.48 -18.10 -41.16
CA THR A 214 -12.83 -17.76 -40.68
C THR A 214 -13.69 -19.03 -40.51
N VAL A 215 -14.85 -18.92 -39.88
CA VAL A 215 -15.73 -20.08 -39.62
C VAL A 215 -16.22 -20.70 -40.94
N GLU A 216 -16.52 -19.86 -41.93
CA GLU A 216 -16.96 -20.25 -43.27
C GLU A 216 -15.86 -21.02 -44.03
N GLU A 217 -14.59 -20.65 -43.83
CA GLU A 217 -13.45 -21.41 -44.37
C GLU A 217 -13.26 -22.76 -43.65
N PHE A 218 -13.53 -22.86 -42.34
CA PHE A 218 -13.51 -24.14 -41.63
C PHE A 218 -14.61 -25.09 -42.14
N GLU A 219 -15.82 -24.56 -42.39
CA GLU A 219 -16.92 -25.31 -42.99
C GLU A 219 -16.60 -25.75 -44.43
N ALA A 220 -16.03 -24.86 -45.25
CA ALA A 220 -15.60 -25.17 -46.61
C ALA A 220 -14.46 -26.21 -46.66
N LEU A 221 -13.60 -26.25 -45.65
CA LEU A 221 -12.57 -27.28 -45.45
C LEU A 221 -13.10 -28.57 -44.81
N ASN A 222 -14.41 -28.66 -44.56
CA ASN A 222 -15.10 -29.82 -44.00
C ASN A 222 -14.57 -30.24 -42.60
N LEU A 223 -14.06 -29.26 -41.84
CA LEU A 223 -13.52 -29.43 -40.50
C LEU A 223 -14.65 -29.29 -39.47
N LYS A 224 -14.65 -30.12 -38.41
CA LYS A 224 -15.71 -30.15 -37.39
C LYS A 224 -15.72 -28.86 -36.56
N THR A 225 -16.69 -28.00 -36.81
CA THR A 225 -16.92 -26.74 -36.06
C THR A 225 -17.53 -26.95 -34.66
N GLU A 226 -17.93 -28.18 -34.32
CA GLU A 226 -18.55 -28.59 -33.05
C GLU A 226 -17.65 -28.43 -31.80
N GLN A 227 -16.45 -27.85 -31.94
CA GLN A 227 -15.51 -27.54 -30.84
C GLN A 227 -15.30 -26.03 -30.61
N PHE A 228 -15.96 -25.17 -31.39
CA PHE A 228 -15.85 -23.71 -31.24
C PHE A 228 -17.00 -23.13 -30.38
N ASP A 229 -16.89 -23.21 -29.05
CA ASP A 229 -17.72 -22.42 -28.11
C ASP A 229 -17.32 -20.92 -28.11
N ILE A 230 -17.14 -20.36 -29.30
CA ILE A 230 -16.70 -18.97 -29.53
C ILE A 230 -17.89 -18.14 -29.98
N VAL A 231 -18.53 -17.46 -29.03
CA VAL A 231 -19.67 -16.57 -29.29
C VAL A 231 -19.20 -15.36 -30.10
N GLN A 232 -19.47 -15.36 -31.41
CA GLN A 232 -19.25 -14.16 -32.23
C GLN A 232 -20.24 -13.04 -31.86
N PRO A 233 -19.80 -11.78 -31.74
CA PRO A 233 -20.69 -10.64 -31.50
C PRO A 233 -21.41 -10.22 -32.80
N GLU A 234 -22.73 -10.05 -32.75
CA GLU A 234 -23.48 -9.58 -33.93
C GLU A 234 -23.16 -8.11 -34.30
N PRO A 235 -23.12 -7.77 -35.61
CA PRO A 235 -22.71 -6.44 -36.06
C PRO A 235 -23.89 -5.46 -36.18
N THR A 236 -24.02 -4.51 -35.24
CA THR A 236 -24.99 -3.40 -35.37
C THR A 236 -24.40 -2.00 -35.16
N CYS A 237 -24.44 -1.20 -36.23
CA CYS A 237 -24.49 0.27 -36.28
C CYS A 237 -23.36 1.11 -35.66
N GLN A 238 -22.35 1.41 -36.49
CA GLN A 238 -21.80 2.76 -36.76
C GLN A 238 -21.62 3.74 -35.58
N ALA A 239 -20.41 3.80 -35.03
CA ALA A 239 -19.93 4.95 -34.25
C ALA A 239 -19.31 6.03 -35.16
N SER A 240 -19.62 7.31 -34.90
CA SER A 240 -18.99 8.45 -35.58
C SER A 240 -17.50 8.61 -35.22
N PRO A 241 -16.64 9.16 -36.08
CA PRO A 241 -15.21 9.29 -35.83
C PRO A 241 -14.89 10.36 -34.75
N VAL A 242 -14.82 9.92 -33.50
CA VAL A 242 -14.35 10.75 -32.36
C VAL A 242 -12.83 10.90 -32.42
N SER A 243 -12.33 12.11 -32.16
CA SER A 243 -10.91 12.42 -32.22
C SER A 243 -10.14 11.82 -31.04
N ILE A 244 -9.24 10.88 -31.33
CA ILE A 244 -8.27 10.38 -30.36
C ILE A 244 -7.39 11.54 -29.90
N ARG A 245 -7.47 11.88 -28.60
CA ARG A 245 -6.51 12.74 -27.90
C ARG A 245 -5.74 11.91 -26.86
N SER A 246 -4.49 12.29 -26.66
CA SER A 246 -3.49 11.48 -25.97
C SER A 246 -3.69 11.41 -24.46
N GLU A 247 -3.88 10.19 -23.93
CA GLU A 247 -3.50 9.85 -22.56
C GLU A 247 -1.97 9.83 -22.42
N ALA A 248 -1.44 10.21 -21.25
CA ALA A 248 0.00 10.44 -21.06
C ALA A 248 0.48 10.21 -19.61
N SER A 249 0.41 8.96 -19.13
CA SER A 249 0.88 8.59 -17.77
C SER A 249 1.93 7.47 -17.74
N ASP A 250 2.24 6.80 -18.85
CA ASP A 250 3.19 5.67 -18.90
C ASP A 250 4.63 6.15 -18.57
N LYS A 251 5.15 5.88 -17.35
CA LYS A 251 6.44 6.37 -16.77
C LYS A 251 7.16 5.25 -15.97
N HIS A 252 8.48 5.14 -15.77
CA HIS A 252 9.69 5.86 -16.26
C HIS A 252 10.80 4.85 -16.67
N TRP A 253 11.61 5.14 -17.70
CA TRP A 253 12.14 4.14 -18.67
C TRP A 253 13.33 4.78 -19.48
N MET A 254 14.29 4.04 -20.10
CA MET A 254 15.43 4.55 -20.94
C MET A 254 16.01 3.54 -21.99
N ALA A 255 16.39 3.94 -23.22
CA ALA A 255 17.16 3.13 -24.22
C ALA A 255 17.73 3.88 -25.48
N PRO A 256 18.85 3.43 -26.10
CA PRO A 256 19.36 3.97 -27.41
C PRO A 256 20.10 2.98 -28.37
N SER A 257 20.56 3.24 -29.63
CA SER A 257 19.96 3.84 -30.87
C SER A 257 20.72 3.57 -32.23
N ARG A 258 20.01 3.13 -33.30
CA ARG A 258 20.24 3.24 -34.81
C ARG A 258 21.57 2.64 -35.41
N ILE A 259 21.92 2.42 -36.71
CA ILE A 259 21.43 2.47 -38.16
C ILE A 259 22.49 1.63 -39.04
N PRO A 260 22.52 1.33 -40.40
CA PRO A 260 21.83 1.78 -41.66
C PRO A 260 21.36 0.63 -42.65
N LEU A 261 21.33 0.86 -44.01
CA LEU A 261 21.08 -0.10 -45.14
C LEU A 261 21.85 0.34 -46.43
N ILE A 262 22.43 -0.58 -47.26
CA ILE A 262 23.17 -0.26 -48.53
C ILE A 262 22.97 -1.33 -49.64
N LYS A 263 22.83 -0.92 -50.91
CA LYS A 263 22.96 -1.78 -52.13
C LYS A 263 24.42 -1.86 -52.62
N LEU A 264 24.84 -2.98 -53.20
CA LEU A 264 26.12 -3.07 -53.94
C LEU A 264 26.06 -2.26 -55.24
N GLU A 265 27.07 -1.41 -55.47
CA GLU A 265 27.55 -1.08 -56.82
C GLU A 265 29.01 -0.58 -56.77
N ARG A 266 29.66 -0.40 -57.94
CA ARG A 266 31.14 -0.26 -58.05
C ARG A 266 31.63 1.19 -58.02
N THR A 267 32.87 1.37 -57.53
CA THR A 267 33.67 2.62 -57.59
C THR A 267 33.96 3.07 -59.03
N PRO A 268 34.07 4.39 -59.32
CA PRO A 268 35.41 5.03 -59.25
C PRO A 268 35.50 6.54 -58.89
N SER A 269 36.69 6.92 -58.38
CA SER A 269 37.45 8.19 -58.57
C SER A 269 36.91 9.61 -58.30
N ILE A 270 37.57 10.30 -57.34
CA ILE A 270 38.22 11.64 -57.42
C ILE A 270 37.40 12.87 -57.91
N SER A 271 37.14 13.85 -57.02
CA SER A 271 37.73 15.21 -57.06
C SER A 271 37.20 16.23 -56.02
N ASP A 272 38.12 17.03 -55.47
CA ASP A 272 38.05 18.34 -54.78
C ASP A 272 36.74 19.15 -54.57
N SER A 273 36.64 19.80 -53.39
CA SER A 273 36.65 21.28 -53.21
C SER A 273 35.63 21.96 -52.25
N TYR A 274 36.18 22.74 -51.31
CA TYR A 274 35.83 24.13 -50.89
C TYR A 274 34.44 24.59 -50.35
N PHE A 275 34.46 24.92 -49.03
CA PHE A 275 34.18 26.26 -48.42
C PHE A 275 32.76 26.87 -48.20
N SER A 276 32.60 27.38 -46.96
CA SER A 276 32.03 28.68 -46.52
C SER A 276 30.52 28.95 -46.28
N TYR A 277 30.26 29.41 -45.05
CA TYR A 277 29.16 30.29 -44.61
C TYR A 277 29.15 31.66 -45.34
N PRO A 278 28.02 32.41 -45.37
CA PRO A 278 27.81 33.47 -44.36
C PRO A 278 26.34 33.83 -43.97
N ASN A 279 26.19 34.56 -42.86
CA ASN A 279 24.95 35.22 -42.40
C ASN A 279 24.67 36.58 -43.07
N ARG A 280 23.40 36.97 -43.30
CA ARG A 280 22.77 38.25 -42.81
C ARG A 280 21.33 38.52 -43.32
N ALA A 281 20.61 39.38 -42.58
CA ALA A 281 19.31 40.02 -42.88
C ALA A 281 19.52 41.49 -43.42
N PRO A 282 18.56 42.48 -43.50
CA PRO A 282 17.12 42.51 -43.09
C PRO A 282 16.08 43.39 -43.90
N GLY A 283 14.79 42.97 -43.90
CA GLY A 283 13.51 43.72 -43.65
C GLY A 283 13.02 44.98 -44.42
N LYS A 284 11.67 45.23 -44.46
CA LYS A 284 10.94 46.55 -44.30
C LYS A 284 9.40 46.61 -44.63
N LYS A 285 8.56 46.82 -43.59
CA LYS A 285 7.49 47.86 -43.36
C LYS A 285 6.24 48.14 -44.26
N LYS A 286 5.16 48.59 -43.57
CA LYS A 286 3.90 49.34 -43.94
C LYS A 286 2.64 48.48 -44.25
N LYS A 287 1.38 48.92 -44.03
CA LYS A 287 0.77 50.29 -43.87
C LYS A 287 -0.28 50.39 -42.69
N ARG A 288 -1.19 51.40 -42.65
CA ARG A 288 -1.94 51.90 -41.45
C ARG A 288 -3.24 52.69 -41.79
N VAL A 289 -4.27 52.70 -40.91
CA VAL A 289 -5.39 53.70 -40.70
C VAL A 289 -6.13 53.32 -39.38
N SER A 290 -6.25 54.13 -38.30
CA SER A 290 -7.10 55.32 -37.92
C SER A 290 -8.44 54.94 -37.20
N THR A 291 -9.07 55.66 -36.24
CA THR A 291 -8.86 57.02 -35.64
C THR A 291 -9.58 57.25 -34.27
N ASN A 292 -8.94 58.00 -33.34
CA ASN A 292 -9.42 59.02 -32.34
C ASN A 292 -10.47 58.80 -31.22
N GLY A 293 -10.28 59.55 -30.09
CA GLY A 293 -11.25 59.89 -29.01
C GLY A 293 -10.79 59.43 -27.60
N ASP A 294 -9.99 60.15 -26.80
CA ASP A 294 -10.14 61.47 -26.12
C ASP A 294 -10.77 61.38 -24.69
N GLY A 295 -10.35 62.26 -23.76
CA GLY A 295 -10.72 62.27 -22.34
C GLY A 295 -9.52 62.30 -21.37
N SER A 296 -9.46 63.26 -20.45
CA SER A 296 -8.28 63.53 -19.59
C SER A 296 -8.65 63.84 -18.10
N PRO A 297 -7.83 64.49 -17.24
CA PRO A 297 -7.13 63.76 -16.16
C PRO A 297 -7.30 64.38 -14.75
N GLN A 298 -6.61 63.84 -13.73
CA GLN A 298 -6.18 64.66 -12.58
C GLN A 298 -4.93 64.12 -11.82
N LYS A 299 -4.25 65.02 -11.10
CA LYS A 299 -3.04 64.82 -10.28
C LYS A 299 -3.09 65.77 -9.07
N ILE A 300 -2.64 65.31 -7.90
CA ILE A 300 -2.10 66.09 -6.75
C ILE A 300 -0.99 65.18 -6.16
N HIS A 301 0.31 65.52 -6.10
CA HIS A 301 1.03 66.46 -5.21
C HIS A 301 0.92 66.08 -3.70
N CYS A 302 1.94 66.21 -2.83
CA CYS A 302 3.29 66.78 -2.96
C CYS A 302 4.30 66.11 -1.97
N GLU A 303 5.61 66.29 -2.25
CA GLU A 303 6.77 66.64 -1.37
C GLU A 303 6.87 66.11 0.11
N ASP A 304 8.05 65.97 0.76
CA ASP A 304 9.40 66.51 0.47
C ASP A 304 10.57 65.60 0.99
N SER A 305 11.81 66.12 0.95
CA SER A 305 13.13 65.48 1.16
C SER A 305 13.75 65.85 2.55
N PRO A 306 15.08 65.78 2.88
CA PRO A 306 16.28 65.27 2.17
C PRO A 306 17.40 64.56 3.02
N GLN A 307 18.52 64.22 2.35
CA GLN A 307 19.92 64.09 2.88
C GLN A 307 20.30 62.86 3.78
N SER A 308 21.52 62.30 3.74
CA SER A 308 22.73 62.56 2.88
C SER A 308 23.79 61.43 2.92
N SER A 309 24.43 61.15 1.77
CA SER A 309 25.90 60.88 1.55
C SER A 309 26.65 59.75 2.31
N PRO A 310 27.92 59.36 1.96
CA PRO A 310 28.77 59.73 0.81
C PRO A 310 29.45 58.55 0.02
N GLU A 311 29.87 58.83 -1.23
CA GLU A 311 31.09 58.30 -1.92
C GLU A 311 31.29 56.78 -2.22
N ARG A 312 32.11 56.31 -3.20
CA ARG A 312 32.94 56.95 -4.26
C ARG A 312 32.97 56.10 -5.57
N ARG A 313 33.76 56.51 -6.57
CA ARG A 313 33.73 56.02 -7.98
C ARG A 313 34.90 55.09 -8.39
N ARG A 314 34.69 54.40 -9.54
CA ARG A 314 35.69 53.84 -10.52
C ARG A 314 36.78 54.90 -10.92
N PRO A 315 37.88 54.68 -11.73
CA PRO A 315 38.02 53.72 -12.87
C PRO A 315 39.46 53.27 -13.37
N VAL A 316 39.52 52.58 -14.53
CA VAL A 316 40.64 52.36 -15.53
C VAL A 316 41.88 51.48 -15.18
N GLY A 317 42.47 50.83 -16.20
CA GLY A 317 43.86 50.27 -16.24
C GLY A 317 44.86 51.27 -16.87
N PRO A 318 45.88 50.90 -17.72
CA PRO A 318 46.28 49.57 -18.27
C PRO A 318 47.82 49.29 -18.40
N ARG A 319 48.23 48.16 -19.03
CA ARG A 319 49.54 47.88 -19.75
C ARG A 319 50.83 47.68 -18.87
N ARG A 320 51.91 46.92 -19.23
CA ARG A 320 52.35 46.02 -20.36
C ARG A 320 53.64 45.22 -19.95
N ILE A 321 54.30 44.47 -20.88
CA ILE A 321 55.76 44.06 -20.96
C ILE A 321 56.18 42.78 -20.13
N ILE A 322 56.98 41.76 -20.59
CA ILE A 322 57.62 41.43 -21.90
C ILE A 322 58.02 39.92 -22.15
N SER A 323 57.86 39.43 -23.40
CA SER A 323 58.65 38.47 -24.24
C SER A 323 58.99 36.96 -23.94
N ARG A 324 59.11 36.20 -25.06
CA ARG A 324 59.79 34.89 -25.36
C ARG A 324 59.11 33.57 -24.88
N GLY A 325 59.03 32.49 -25.69
CA GLY A 325 59.30 32.34 -27.14
C GLY A 325 59.19 30.91 -27.75
N THR A 326 58.33 30.75 -28.77
CA THR A 326 58.39 29.83 -29.97
C THR A 326 59.00 28.41 -29.91
N THR A 327 58.22 27.36 -30.24
CA THR A 327 58.31 26.53 -31.50
C THR A 327 57.36 25.30 -31.50
N GLY A 328 57.15 24.69 -32.67
CA GLY A 328 56.54 23.37 -32.94
C GLY A 328 57.09 22.85 -34.29
N PRO A 329 56.51 21.87 -35.02
CA PRO A 329 55.35 20.98 -34.75
C PRO A 329 55.74 19.47 -34.82
N TRP A 330 54.79 18.52 -34.90
CA TRP A 330 54.80 17.33 -35.82
C TRP A 330 53.48 16.53 -35.73
N VAL A 331 53.27 15.57 -36.66
CA VAL A 331 52.07 14.71 -36.81
C VAL A 331 52.43 13.24 -36.49
N PRO A 332 51.58 12.42 -35.84
CA PRO A 332 51.91 11.04 -35.49
C PRO A 332 51.81 10.06 -36.68
N PRO A 333 52.76 9.11 -36.82
CA PRO A 333 52.59 7.91 -37.63
C PRO A 333 52.19 6.68 -36.78
N MET A 334 51.21 5.90 -37.24
CA MET A 334 51.20 4.45 -37.02
C MET A 334 52.10 3.79 -38.09
N PRO A 335 52.62 2.57 -37.88
CA PRO A 335 51.86 1.38 -38.32
C PRO A 335 52.08 0.09 -37.50
N ASN A 336 51.35 -0.96 -37.88
CA ASN A 336 51.51 -2.39 -37.55
C ASN A 336 51.13 -2.84 -36.12
N ALA A 337 50.58 -4.05 -35.89
CA ALA A 337 49.76 -4.95 -36.72
C ALA A 337 49.09 -5.98 -35.78
N PRO A 338 47.88 -6.52 -36.08
CA PRO A 338 47.15 -7.38 -35.13
C PRO A 338 47.61 -8.84 -35.18
N VAL A 339 47.51 -9.52 -34.03
CA VAL A 339 47.45 -10.99 -33.92
C VAL A 339 45.98 -11.39 -33.73
N LEU A 340 45.56 -12.47 -34.38
CA LEU A 340 44.16 -12.84 -34.56
C LEU A 340 43.58 -13.63 -33.36
N PRO A 341 42.30 -13.43 -33.00
CA PRO A 341 41.49 -14.47 -32.34
C PRO A 341 41.16 -15.60 -33.34
N PRO A 342 40.73 -16.80 -32.88
CA PRO A 342 40.45 -17.94 -33.75
C PRO A 342 39.27 -17.69 -34.71
N PRO A 343 39.21 -18.41 -35.85
CA PRO A 343 38.14 -18.25 -36.83
C PRO A 343 36.81 -18.81 -36.30
N VAL A 344 35.85 -17.94 -36.03
CA VAL A 344 34.42 -18.27 -36.06
C VAL A 344 34.07 -18.60 -37.52
N PRO A 345 33.29 -19.66 -37.82
CA PRO A 345 32.97 -20.02 -39.19
C PRO A 345 32.24 -18.88 -39.93
N ASN A 346 32.61 -18.68 -41.20
CA ASN A 346 31.76 -17.96 -42.13
C ASN A 346 30.40 -18.69 -42.23
N HIS A 347 29.31 -17.96 -42.47
CA HIS A 347 27.90 -18.42 -42.44
C HIS A 347 27.18 -18.39 -41.08
N ALA A 348 27.61 -17.55 -40.12
CA ALA A 348 26.73 -17.09 -39.05
C ALA A 348 25.89 -15.88 -39.54
N ASP A 349 24.59 -16.08 -39.80
CA ASP A 349 23.68 -14.99 -40.18
C ASP A 349 23.44 -14.02 -39.02
N ILE A 350 23.55 -12.71 -39.27
CA ILE A 350 23.54 -11.68 -38.22
C ILE A 350 22.17 -11.01 -38.14
N TRP A 351 21.30 -11.56 -37.29
CA TRP A 351 19.92 -11.10 -37.11
C TRP A 351 19.84 -9.81 -36.27
N GLN A 352 19.02 -8.86 -36.72
CA GLN A 352 18.64 -7.64 -35.98
C GLN A 352 17.19 -7.26 -36.32
N PHE A 353 16.64 -6.31 -35.55
CA PHE A 353 15.30 -5.73 -35.61
C PHE A 353 14.25 -6.53 -34.82
N GLY A 354 13.77 -5.90 -33.74
CA GLY A 354 13.07 -6.54 -32.63
C GLY A 354 13.82 -6.30 -31.29
N PRO A 355 13.16 -5.77 -30.25
CA PRO A 355 13.64 -5.85 -28.88
C PRO A 355 13.14 -7.10 -28.16
N VAL A 356 13.92 -7.57 -27.19
CA VAL A 356 13.48 -8.58 -26.23
C VAL A 356 12.56 -7.95 -25.18
N THR A 357 11.48 -8.64 -24.86
CA THR A 357 10.62 -8.41 -23.69
C THR A 357 11.03 -9.38 -22.59
N GLU A 358 11.22 -8.87 -21.37
CA GLU A 358 11.39 -9.68 -20.15
C GLU A 358 10.11 -10.51 -19.90
N THR A 359 10.26 -11.75 -19.43
CA THR A 359 9.22 -12.79 -19.39
C THR A 359 9.23 -13.56 -18.06
N THR A 360 8.10 -13.56 -17.34
CA THR A 360 8.02 -14.00 -15.94
C THR A 360 7.60 -15.47 -15.76
N THR A 361 8.15 -16.11 -14.72
CA THR A 361 8.10 -17.57 -14.58
C THR A 361 7.65 -18.04 -13.20
N GLU A 362 6.88 -19.13 -13.19
CA GLU A 362 6.51 -19.91 -11.99
C GLU A 362 7.05 -21.33 -12.14
N THR A 363 7.31 -21.98 -11.01
CA THR A 363 7.68 -23.40 -10.87
C THR A 363 6.77 -24.07 -9.85
N ALA A 364 6.42 -25.34 -10.05
CA ALA A 364 5.60 -26.13 -9.14
C ALA A 364 6.30 -27.43 -8.75
N GLU A 365 6.19 -27.82 -7.47
CA GLU A 365 6.62 -29.12 -6.94
C GLU A 365 5.49 -29.71 -6.06
N THR A 366 5.58 -30.99 -5.70
CA THR A 366 4.44 -31.77 -5.17
C THR A 366 4.70 -32.42 -3.80
N GLU A 367 3.65 -32.41 -2.98
CA GLU A 367 3.28 -33.25 -1.83
C GLU A 367 4.34 -34.04 -1.03
N GLU A 368 4.35 -33.81 0.30
CA GLU A 368 4.17 -34.90 1.29
C GLU A 368 3.56 -34.33 2.60
N GLU A 369 2.56 -35.01 3.19
CA GLU A 369 1.87 -34.55 4.42
C GLU A 369 2.65 -34.84 5.72
N PRO A 370 2.54 -33.94 6.71
CA PRO A 370 2.53 -34.37 8.11
C PRO A 370 1.38 -33.76 8.94
N THR A 371 0.76 -34.58 9.79
CA THR A 371 -0.33 -34.20 10.71
C THR A 371 0.01 -33.01 11.62
N VAL A 372 -0.85 -31.99 11.64
CA VAL A 372 -0.69 -30.77 12.46
C VAL A 372 -1.54 -30.82 13.73
N ILE A 373 -0.93 -30.45 14.87
CA ILE A 373 -1.64 -30.07 16.11
C ILE A 373 -1.80 -28.55 16.07
N PRO A 374 -3.00 -27.98 16.33
CA PRO A 374 -3.25 -26.55 16.13
C PRO A 374 -2.33 -25.68 16.99
N ARG A 375 -1.72 -24.68 16.34
CA ARG A 375 -0.98 -23.58 16.97
C ARG A 375 -1.73 -22.28 16.73
N ARG A 376 -1.66 -21.35 17.69
CA ARG A 376 -2.13 -19.96 17.50
C ARG A 376 -1.19 -19.21 16.56
N LEU A 377 -1.72 -18.17 15.90
CA LEU A 377 -0.97 -17.29 15.00
C LEU A 377 0.30 -16.76 15.67
N SER A 378 1.44 -16.87 14.98
CA SER A 378 2.76 -16.49 15.50
C SER A 378 3.38 -15.34 14.72
N ILE A 379 2.83 -14.14 14.88
CA ILE A 379 3.35 -12.90 14.26
C ILE A 379 4.77 -12.63 14.79
N PRO A 380 5.80 -12.50 13.92
CA PRO A 380 7.18 -12.25 14.36
C PRO A 380 7.36 -10.83 14.96
N PRO A 381 7.81 -10.68 16.21
CA PRO A 381 8.12 -9.35 16.74
C PRO A 381 9.46 -8.84 16.16
N SER A 382 9.47 -7.59 15.69
CA SER A 382 10.69 -6.92 15.20
C SER A 382 11.70 -6.55 16.30
N MET A 383 11.41 -6.85 17.58
CA MET A 383 12.35 -6.72 18.70
C MET A 383 13.18 -7.99 18.94
N VAL A 384 14.39 -8.02 18.40
CA VAL A 384 15.39 -9.05 18.73
C VAL A 384 16.36 -8.54 19.80
N LEU A 385 16.46 -9.26 20.93
CA LEU A 385 17.49 -9.08 21.96
C LEU A 385 18.88 -9.45 21.40
N ARG A 386 19.51 -8.53 20.67
CA ARG A 386 20.82 -8.76 20.02
C ARG A 386 21.99 -8.68 21.01
N PRO A 387 22.90 -9.67 21.05
CA PRO A 387 24.09 -9.63 21.89
C PRO A 387 25.15 -8.64 21.39
N LEU A 388 25.99 -8.15 22.30
CA LEU A 388 27.17 -7.33 21.99
C LEU A 388 28.30 -8.20 21.42
N ILE A 389 28.61 -8.04 20.13
CA ILE A 389 29.85 -8.56 19.54
C ILE A 389 30.96 -7.53 19.77
N ALA A 390 31.90 -7.84 20.67
CA ALA A 390 33.07 -7.00 20.93
C ALA A 390 34.23 -7.36 19.98
N HIS A 391 34.44 -6.56 18.93
CA HIS A 391 35.61 -6.70 18.07
C HIS A 391 36.88 -6.16 18.75
N GLY A 392 37.79 -7.04 19.14
CA GLY A 392 39.18 -6.73 19.47
C GLY A 392 40.13 -7.01 18.28
N PRO A 393 41.28 -6.33 18.19
CA PRO A 393 42.24 -6.57 17.10
C PRO A 393 42.99 -7.89 17.30
N LEU A 394 43.14 -8.65 16.22
CA LEU A 394 44.01 -9.83 16.14
C LEU A 394 45.33 -9.47 15.48
N ASP A 395 46.44 -9.76 16.15
CA ASP A 395 47.80 -9.73 15.61
C ASP A 395 48.67 -10.77 16.36
N ALA A 396 49.85 -11.08 15.79
CA ALA A 396 50.84 -12.09 16.19
C ALA A 396 50.57 -13.56 15.78
N SER A 397 51.45 -14.06 14.90
CA SER A 397 51.66 -15.49 14.61
C SER A 397 52.81 -16.07 15.45
N PRO A 398 52.95 -17.41 15.55
CA PRO A 398 54.26 -18.02 15.85
C PRO A 398 54.76 -19.02 14.79
N GLN A 399 55.83 -18.59 14.12
CA GLN A 399 57.03 -19.33 13.63
C GLN A 399 57.00 -20.80 13.13
N LYS A 400 57.69 -20.96 11.98
CA LYS A 400 58.00 -22.19 11.24
C LYS A 400 59.07 -23.08 11.90
N THR A 401 59.01 -24.38 11.62
CA THR A 401 60.15 -25.20 11.10
C THR A 401 59.58 -26.25 10.11
N GLY A 402 60.25 -26.70 9.03
CA GLY A 402 61.41 -26.14 8.33
C GLY A 402 62.37 -27.19 7.73
N VAL A 403 62.28 -27.51 6.43
CA VAL A 403 63.35 -28.03 5.53
C VAL A 403 62.82 -28.09 4.07
N GLU A 404 63.71 -28.00 3.09
CA GLU A 404 63.54 -27.89 1.61
C GLU A 404 64.74 -28.66 0.94
N PRO A 405 64.97 -28.75 -0.40
CA PRO A 405 64.27 -28.17 -1.57
C PRO A 405 64.08 -29.11 -2.81
N GLU A 406 63.82 -28.50 -3.98
CA GLU A 406 63.88 -28.99 -5.39
C GLU A 406 62.63 -29.70 -6.00
N ALA A 407 62.17 -29.40 -7.24
CA ALA A 407 62.41 -28.25 -8.15
C ALA A 407 61.39 -28.19 -9.34
N VAL A 408 61.41 -27.07 -10.10
CA VAL A 408 60.93 -26.87 -11.50
C VAL A 408 59.45 -26.46 -11.81
N SER A 409 59.23 -25.14 -11.99
CA SER A 409 58.25 -24.47 -12.89
C SER A 409 56.72 -24.63 -12.61
N HIS A 410 55.80 -23.76 -13.03
CA HIS A 410 55.81 -22.56 -13.91
C HIS A 410 55.12 -21.34 -13.23
N LYS A 411 55.03 -20.17 -13.89
CA LYS A 411 54.58 -18.88 -13.29
C LYS A 411 53.08 -18.56 -13.41
N ASP A 412 52.64 -17.72 -12.47
CA ASP A 412 51.26 -17.34 -12.13
C ASP A 412 50.50 -16.48 -13.15
N LYS A 413 49.15 -16.57 -13.12
CA LYS A 413 48.30 -15.53 -12.49
C LYS A 413 46.81 -15.91 -12.45
N ALA A 414 46.22 -15.89 -11.26
CA ALA A 414 44.77 -15.91 -11.04
C ALA A 414 44.36 -14.73 -10.14
N LEU A 415 43.10 -14.28 -10.25
CA LEU A 415 42.51 -13.22 -9.41
C LEU A 415 41.11 -13.66 -8.91
N PRO A 416 40.67 -13.20 -7.74
CA PRO A 416 39.54 -13.80 -7.01
C PRO A 416 38.16 -13.24 -7.40
N PRO A 417 37.07 -13.97 -7.12
CA PRO A 417 35.70 -13.49 -7.26
C PRO A 417 35.36 -12.37 -6.24
N SER A 418 34.42 -11.50 -6.59
CA SER A 418 33.98 -10.35 -5.79
C SER A 418 32.85 -10.69 -4.80
N PRO A 419 32.76 -9.99 -3.65
CA PRO A 419 31.76 -10.30 -2.63
C PRO A 419 30.35 -9.79 -2.99
N ARG A 420 29.35 -10.67 -2.86
CA ARG A 420 27.93 -10.30 -2.96
C ARG A 420 27.56 -9.30 -1.86
N ARG A 421 27.08 -8.10 -2.22
CA ARG A 421 26.46 -7.15 -1.28
C ARG A 421 25.09 -7.69 -0.83
N ARG A 422 24.98 -8.22 0.39
CA ARG A 422 23.69 -8.22 1.10
C ARG A 422 23.42 -6.80 1.59
N ALA A 423 22.35 -6.17 1.09
CA ALA A 423 21.82 -4.97 1.72
C ALA A 423 21.15 -5.37 3.04
N ARG A 424 21.47 -4.68 4.14
CA ARG A 424 20.70 -4.72 5.38
C ARG A 424 19.88 -3.44 5.47
N THR A 425 18.59 -3.55 5.19
CA THR A 425 17.58 -2.64 5.71
C THR A 425 17.39 -2.95 7.19
N GLU A 426 18.02 -2.18 8.09
CA GLU A 426 17.67 -2.23 9.52
C GLU A 426 16.58 -1.19 9.78
N THR A 427 15.39 -1.68 10.09
CA THR A 427 14.16 -0.91 10.32
C THR A 427 14.13 -0.32 11.74
N GLY A 428 13.57 0.89 11.85
CA GLY A 428 13.10 1.48 13.11
C GLY A 428 14.16 1.98 14.10
N GLY A 429 13.71 2.85 15.02
CA GLY A 429 14.45 3.28 16.20
C GLY A 429 14.46 2.19 17.28
N LEU A 430 15.09 1.06 17.02
CA LEU A 430 15.10 -0.11 17.92
C LEU A 430 15.52 0.26 19.35
N MET A 431 14.53 0.26 20.25
CA MET A 431 14.68 0.20 21.70
C MET A 431 15.35 -1.14 22.07
N LYS A 432 16.34 -1.12 22.97
CA LYS A 432 17.14 -2.32 23.27
C LYS A 432 17.16 -2.60 24.76
N CYS A 433 16.78 -3.82 25.13
CA CYS A 433 17.00 -4.36 26.46
C CYS A 433 18.32 -5.16 26.47
N VAL A 434 19.09 -5.02 27.56
CA VAL A 434 20.32 -5.79 27.81
C VAL A 434 20.23 -6.35 29.23
N LEU A 435 20.55 -7.64 29.35
CA LEU A 435 20.43 -8.39 30.59
C LEU A 435 21.83 -8.63 31.16
N ALA A 436 22.03 -8.29 32.44
CA ALA A 436 23.26 -8.55 33.16
C ALA A 436 22.96 -9.23 34.50
N ASN A 437 23.86 -10.13 34.91
CA ASN A 437 23.72 -10.88 36.16
C ASN A 437 24.95 -10.59 37.04
N SER A 438 24.80 -9.69 38.02
CA SER A 438 25.95 -9.11 38.75
C SER A 438 26.16 -9.70 40.15
N ILE A 439 26.91 -10.81 40.23
CA ILE A 439 27.43 -11.30 41.53
C ILE A 439 28.70 -10.51 41.91
N ALA A 440 28.52 -9.23 42.24
CA ALA A 440 29.56 -8.32 42.69
C ALA A 440 29.31 -7.81 44.12
N ARG A 441 29.58 -8.67 45.13
CA ARG A 441 29.36 -8.34 46.55
C ARG A 441 30.01 -7.00 46.95
N ARG A 442 29.19 -6.11 47.53
CA ARG A 442 29.57 -4.79 48.06
C ARG A 442 30.86 -4.83 48.90
N ARG A 443 31.83 -3.98 48.56
CA ARG A 443 32.84 -3.46 49.48
C ARG A 443 33.06 -1.98 49.23
N ASN A 444 32.93 -1.17 50.27
CA ASN A 444 33.44 0.20 50.25
C ASN A 444 34.97 0.15 50.16
N LEU A 445 35.59 1.01 49.35
CA LEU A 445 36.63 1.96 49.78
C LEU A 445 37.18 2.81 48.62
N THR A 446 37.23 4.11 48.90
CA THR A 446 38.08 5.19 48.37
C THR A 446 39.21 4.93 47.36
N ASN A 447 39.36 5.94 46.49
CA ASN A 447 40.57 6.45 45.83
C ASN A 447 40.86 5.96 44.38
N PRO A 448 41.03 6.87 43.39
CA PRO A 448 41.26 6.50 42.00
C PRO A 448 42.75 6.53 41.61
N GLU A 449 43.23 5.50 40.92
CA GLU A 449 44.44 5.62 40.09
C GLU A 449 44.42 4.58 38.95
N ALA A 450 44.71 5.01 37.72
CA ALA A 450 44.51 4.18 36.53
C ALA A 450 45.76 3.36 36.16
N LYS A 451 45.62 2.03 36.12
CA LYS A 451 46.61 1.12 35.48
C LYS A 451 45.89 0.06 34.66
N ARG A 452 46.34 -0.16 33.42
CA ARG A 452 45.95 -1.34 32.62
C ARG A 452 46.44 -2.59 33.34
N GLY A 453 45.55 -3.56 33.56
CA GLY A 453 45.85 -4.84 34.21
C GLY A 453 44.93 -5.95 33.70
N PRO A 454 45.34 -7.23 33.79
CA PRO A 454 44.64 -8.35 33.15
C PRO A 454 43.55 -8.94 34.07
N ASP A 455 42.30 -8.51 33.90
CA ASP A 455 41.15 -9.07 34.61
C ASP A 455 40.06 -9.52 33.62
N ALA A 456 40.44 -10.44 32.73
CA ALA A 456 39.54 -11.10 31.78
C ALA A 456 38.70 -12.16 32.51
N ARG A 457 37.77 -11.69 33.37
CA ARG A 457 36.81 -12.55 34.05
C ARG A 457 35.90 -13.20 33.02
N GLU A 458 35.81 -14.53 33.05
CA GLU A 458 34.87 -15.28 32.22
C GLU A 458 33.44 -14.94 32.64
N TYR A 459 32.73 -14.19 31.79
CA TYR A 459 31.31 -13.91 31.94
C TYR A 459 30.52 -14.98 31.19
N ASN A 460 29.66 -15.71 31.90
CA ASN A 460 28.83 -16.74 31.29
C ASN A 460 27.69 -16.10 30.49
N VAL A 461 27.81 -16.04 29.17
CA VAL A 461 26.74 -15.52 28.29
C VAL A 461 25.65 -16.59 28.17
N SER A 462 24.49 -16.31 28.78
CA SER A 462 23.26 -17.09 28.57
C SER A 462 22.34 -16.29 27.67
N PHE A 463 21.82 -16.92 26.61
CA PHE A 463 20.84 -16.29 25.73
C PHE A 463 19.43 -16.49 26.30
N PRO A 464 18.55 -15.47 26.27
CA PRO A 464 17.16 -15.63 26.67
C PRO A 464 16.43 -16.53 25.68
N ILE A 465 15.67 -17.49 26.20
CA ILE A 465 14.76 -18.33 25.41
C ILE A 465 13.47 -17.53 25.25
N TYR A 466 13.07 -17.24 24.02
CA TYR A 466 11.81 -16.55 23.73
C TYR A 466 10.64 -17.54 23.81
N GLU A 467 9.66 -17.27 24.67
CA GLU A 467 8.50 -18.16 24.90
C GLU A 467 7.31 -17.84 23.97
N GLY A 468 7.36 -16.70 23.27
CA GLY A 468 6.32 -16.26 22.34
C GLY A 468 5.76 -14.88 22.69
N ALA A 469 4.81 -14.43 21.86
CA ALA A 469 4.03 -13.23 22.09
C ALA A 469 2.64 -13.61 22.64
N LYS A 470 2.06 -12.72 23.43
CA LYS A 470 0.62 -12.62 23.63
C LYS A 470 0.22 -11.18 23.37
N TYR A 471 -0.80 -10.95 22.57
CA TYR A 471 -1.27 -9.61 22.24
C TYR A 471 -2.79 -9.52 22.34
N ASP A 472 -3.26 -8.28 22.41
CA ASP A 472 -4.66 -7.91 22.29
C ASP A 472 -4.75 -6.54 21.58
N ALA A 473 -5.93 -5.95 21.50
CA ALA A 473 -6.17 -4.69 20.79
C ALA A 473 -5.49 -3.46 21.41
N SER A 474 -4.79 -3.58 22.54
CA SER A 474 -3.98 -2.53 23.16
C SER A 474 -2.60 -3.04 23.65
N THR A 475 -2.52 -4.29 24.09
CA THR A 475 -1.34 -4.84 24.79
C THR A 475 -0.48 -5.74 23.89
N THR A 476 0.83 -5.80 24.16
CA THR A 476 1.73 -6.82 23.59
C THR A 476 2.76 -7.24 24.62
N ASN A 477 2.66 -8.50 25.04
CA ASN A 477 3.53 -9.15 26.00
C ASN A 477 4.55 -10.03 25.25
N LEU A 478 5.84 -9.73 25.41
CA LEU A 478 6.94 -10.55 24.92
C LEU A 478 7.61 -11.25 26.11
N THR A 479 7.44 -12.57 26.21
CA THR A 479 7.94 -13.35 27.35
C THR A 479 9.23 -14.08 27.00
N TYR A 480 10.20 -14.02 27.92
CA TYR A 480 11.53 -14.60 27.80
C TYR A 480 11.92 -15.32 29.08
N THR A 481 12.59 -16.46 28.97
CA THR A 481 13.10 -17.23 30.10
C THR A 481 14.63 -17.31 30.04
N ILE A 482 15.28 -16.99 31.16
CA ILE A 482 16.74 -16.97 31.32
C ILE A 482 17.17 -18.14 32.22
N PRO A 483 18.00 -19.07 31.70
CA PRO A 483 18.54 -20.15 32.52
C PRO A 483 19.30 -19.64 33.75
N ALA A 484 19.13 -20.32 34.88
CA ALA A 484 19.84 -20.01 36.11
C ALA A 484 21.38 -20.08 35.91
N PRO A 485 22.17 -19.15 36.48
CA PRO A 485 23.62 -19.25 36.46
C PRO A 485 24.14 -20.57 37.04
N ILE A 486 25.32 -21.03 36.60
CA ILE A 486 25.96 -22.25 37.12
C ILE A 486 26.13 -22.21 38.66
N GLN A 487 26.35 -21.02 39.23
CA GLN A 487 26.46 -20.75 40.67
C GLN A 487 25.11 -20.86 41.42
N HIS A 488 24.00 -20.82 40.68
CA HIS A 488 22.61 -20.96 41.11
C HIS A 488 21.96 -22.19 40.42
N SER A 489 22.71 -23.27 40.21
CA SER A 489 22.23 -24.48 39.52
C SER A 489 21.15 -25.28 40.27
N SER A 490 20.70 -24.80 41.43
CA SER A 490 19.52 -25.28 42.18
C SER A 490 18.29 -24.36 42.04
N SER A 491 18.43 -23.22 41.37
CA SER A 491 17.37 -22.24 41.09
C SER A 491 16.61 -22.59 39.82
N GLU A 492 15.38 -22.11 39.70
CA GLU A 492 14.58 -22.24 38.49
C GLU A 492 15.01 -21.17 37.46
N SER A 493 14.52 -21.27 36.23
CA SER A 493 14.85 -20.26 35.20
C SER A 493 14.01 -19.00 35.41
N LEU A 494 14.65 -17.84 35.35
CA LEU A 494 14.01 -16.54 35.60
C LEU A 494 13.16 -16.13 34.40
N ARG A 495 11.88 -15.85 34.61
CA ARG A 495 10.96 -15.39 33.57
C ARG A 495 10.88 -13.87 33.56
N ILE A 496 10.92 -13.27 32.37
CA ILE A 496 10.79 -11.84 32.14
C ILE A 496 9.72 -11.60 31.08
N THR A 497 8.74 -10.76 31.39
CA THR A 497 7.73 -10.32 30.40
C THR A 497 7.87 -8.82 30.15
N LEU A 498 8.11 -8.45 28.90
CA LEU A 498 8.06 -7.07 28.43
C LEU A 498 6.63 -6.77 27.95
N SER A 499 5.87 -6.03 28.76
CA SER A 499 4.47 -5.67 28.51
C SER A 499 4.38 -4.26 27.94
N PHE A 500 4.12 -4.15 26.63
CA PHE A 500 3.86 -2.88 25.95
C PHE A 500 2.36 -2.61 25.91
N LEU A 501 1.91 -1.51 26.53
CA LEU A 501 0.51 -1.08 26.49
C LEU A 501 0.38 0.21 25.66
N SER A 502 -0.41 0.14 24.59
CA SER A 502 -0.84 1.25 23.74
C SER A 502 -2.36 1.39 23.87
N PRO A 503 -2.89 2.19 24.82
CA PRO A 503 -4.30 2.13 25.17
C PRO A 503 -5.26 2.50 24.03
N VAL A 504 -6.24 1.64 23.77
CA VAL A 504 -7.45 1.96 23.01
C VAL A 504 -8.58 2.23 24.00
N THR A 505 -8.98 3.50 24.15
CA THR A 505 -9.89 3.97 25.20
C THR A 505 -11.10 4.73 24.62
N PRO A 506 -12.04 4.05 23.94
CA PRO A 506 -13.20 4.69 23.31
C PRO A 506 -14.11 5.45 24.26
N GLN A 507 -14.05 5.12 25.56
CA GLN A 507 -14.84 5.74 26.62
C GLN A 507 -14.29 7.12 27.06
N SER A 508 -13.14 7.54 26.52
CA SER A 508 -12.43 8.74 26.99
C SER A 508 -11.53 9.30 25.86
N THR A 509 -12.08 10.21 25.07
CA THR A 509 -11.40 10.92 23.98
C THR A 509 -10.17 11.70 24.48
N LEU A 510 -10.17 12.20 25.72
CA LEU A 510 -8.98 12.78 26.34
C LEU A 510 -7.82 11.78 26.37
N ARG A 511 -8.01 10.60 26.95
CA ARG A 511 -6.98 9.54 27.00
C ARG A 511 -6.53 9.12 25.62
N GLN A 512 -7.45 8.92 24.68
CA GLN A 512 -7.09 8.52 23.32
C GLN A 512 -6.22 9.56 22.61
N SER A 513 -6.40 10.85 22.94
CA SER A 513 -5.60 11.94 22.37
C SER A 513 -4.14 12.01 22.85
N ILE A 514 -3.77 11.28 23.92
CA ILE A 514 -2.42 11.34 24.50
C ILE A 514 -1.42 10.52 23.65
N PRO A 515 -0.37 11.11 23.06
CA PRO A 515 0.59 10.42 22.21
C PRO A 515 1.65 9.68 23.04
N ALA A 516 1.22 8.76 23.91
CA ALA A 516 2.07 8.06 24.86
C ALA A 516 1.65 6.61 25.12
N ALA A 517 2.64 5.78 25.45
CA ALA A 517 2.51 4.35 25.75
C ALA A 517 3.24 3.98 27.05
N TYR A 518 3.02 2.76 27.52
CA TYR A 518 3.69 2.19 28.69
C TYR A 518 4.54 0.98 28.28
N LEU A 519 5.66 0.77 28.98
CA LEU A 519 6.39 -0.49 29.03
C LEU A 519 6.52 -0.91 30.48
N THR A 520 5.85 -1.98 30.88
CA THR A 520 6.09 -2.64 32.16
C THR A 520 6.96 -3.86 31.97
N VAL A 521 8.08 -3.92 32.71
CA VAL A 521 8.95 -5.09 32.77
C VAL A 521 8.58 -5.87 34.03
N TYR A 522 7.99 -7.04 33.87
CA TYR A 522 7.72 -8.00 34.93
C TYR A 522 8.87 -9.01 35.02
N VAL A 523 9.27 -9.36 36.24
CA VAL A 523 10.37 -10.28 36.52
C VAL A 523 9.95 -11.27 37.59
N GLU A 524 10.12 -12.55 37.31
CA GLU A 524 9.68 -13.66 38.17
C GLU A 524 10.82 -14.66 38.38
N GLY A 525 11.09 -15.04 39.62
CA GLY A 525 12.10 -16.06 39.96
C GLY A 525 12.58 -16.00 41.40
N ASP A 526 13.79 -16.56 41.63
CA ASP A 526 14.43 -16.71 42.94
C ASP A 526 15.89 -16.20 42.99
N PHE A 527 16.43 -15.66 41.89
CA PHE A 527 17.76 -15.05 41.84
C PHE A 527 17.73 -13.60 41.33
N ALA A 528 18.70 -12.79 41.78
CA ALA A 528 18.76 -11.37 41.45
C ALA A 528 19.20 -11.11 39.99
N VAL A 529 18.65 -10.05 39.39
CA VAL A 529 18.94 -9.66 38.00
C VAL A 529 18.99 -8.14 37.85
N ASP A 530 19.88 -7.66 36.98
CA ASP A 530 19.93 -6.26 36.55
C ASP A 530 19.43 -6.13 35.11
N ILE A 531 18.38 -5.34 34.91
CA ILE A 531 17.79 -5.08 33.60
C ILE A 531 18.16 -3.66 33.15
N TYR A 532 18.70 -3.55 31.94
CA TYR A 532 19.00 -2.28 31.26
C TYR A 532 18.10 -2.11 30.05
N VAL A 533 17.62 -0.88 29.85
CA VAL A 533 16.72 -0.50 28.76
C VAL A 533 17.20 0.82 28.16
N ASP A 534 17.37 0.88 26.83
CA ASP A 534 17.74 2.10 26.11
C ASP A 534 16.90 2.40 24.87
N ILE A 535 16.87 3.69 24.52
CA ILE A 535 16.37 4.28 23.27
C ILE A 535 17.45 5.18 22.66
N ASN A 536 17.37 5.48 21.36
CA ASN A 536 18.26 6.41 20.65
C ASN A 536 17.48 7.53 19.92
N GLY A 537 18.22 8.47 19.34
CA GLY A 537 17.64 9.63 18.64
C GLY A 537 16.86 9.36 17.34
N GLN A 538 16.75 8.11 16.85
CA GLN A 538 16.00 7.81 15.60
C GLN A 538 14.47 7.93 15.77
N TRP A 539 14.00 8.24 16.98
CA TRP A 539 12.61 8.54 17.32
C TRP A 539 12.21 10.00 17.03
N VAL A 540 13.15 10.93 16.86
CA VAL A 540 12.86 12.38 16.69
C VAL A 540 13.27 12.95 15.32
N SER A 541 13.72 12.09 14.41
CA SER A 541 14.10 12.44 13.04
C SER A 541 14.29 11.17 12.22
N GLY A 542 13.81 11.17 10.99
CA GLY A 542 14.14 10.13 10.01
C GLY A 542 15.57 10.26 9.47
N ASN A 543 16.08 11.50 9.44
CA ASN A 543 17.44 11.80 9.01
C ASN A 543 18.45 11.39 10.09
N ARG A 544 19.10 10.24 9.89
CA ARG A 544 20.13 9.68 10.80
C ARG A 544 21.36 10.59 11.01
N GLY A 545 21.53 11.65 10.22
CA GLY A 545 22.54 12.69 10.39
C GLY A 545 22.09 13.89 11.24
N SER A 546 20.80 14.02 11.57
CA SER A 546 20.26 15.13 12.37
C SER A 546 20.98 15.32 13.70
N ARG A 547 21.26 16.57 14.04
CA ARG A 547 21.76 16.97 15.37
C ARG A 547 20.62 16.98 16.39
N ILE A 548 20.85 16.35 17.53
CA ILE A 548 19.90 16.29 18.64
C ILE A 548 20.49 16.88 19.91
N GLN A 549 19.60 17.33 20.79
CA GLN A 549 19.86 17.74 22.16
C GLN A 549 18.93 16.99 23.11
N TRP A 550 19.31 16.93 24.38
CA TRP A 550 18.60 16.17 25.39
C TRP A 550 18.81 16.75 26.79
N ASP A 551 17.91 16.42 27.70
CA ASP A 551 17.97 16.78 29.13
C ASP A 551 17.42 15.63 29.98
N LEU A 552 17.68 15.65 31.28
CA LEU A 552 17.11 14.72 32.25
C LEU A 552 16.46 15.49 33.40
N GLN A 553 15.14 15.44 33.44
CA GLN A 553 14.34 16.13 34.44
C GLN A 553 13.91 15.18 35.55
N GLN A 554 13.80 15.70 36.78
CA GLN A 554 13.26 14.94 37.92
C GLN A 554 12.03 15.65 38.48
N GLN A 555 10.85 15.11 38.18
CA GLN A 555 9.56 15.71 38.48
C GLN A 555 8.94 15.12 39.77
N GLY A 556 8.40 15.96 40.64
CA GLY A 556 7.77 15.51 41.89
C GLY A 556 6.38 14.93 41.66
N LEU A 557 6.18 13.64 41.96
CA LEU A 557 4.86 13.01 41.87
C LEU A 557 4.00 13.36 43.10
N GLY A 558 4.58 13.22 44.30
CA GLY A 558 3.95 13.54 45.59
C GLY A 558 4.58 12.72 46.72
N GLY A 559 4.76 13.32 47.90
CA GLY A 559 5.60 12.74 48.94
C GLY A 559 7.06 12.60 48.46
N GLU A 560 7.72 11.50 48.83
CA GLU A 560 9.11 11.22 48.42
C GLU A 560 9.24 10.66 46.99
N LYS A 561 8.12 10.35 46.31
CA LYS A 561 8.13 9.78 44.95
C LYS A 561 8.39 10.86 43.89
N SER A 562 9.32 10.57 42.98
CA SER A 562 9.60 11.39 41.80
C SER A 562 9.74 10.53 40.53
N LEU A 563 9.57 11.19 39.38
CA LEU A 563 9.73 10.61 38.05
C LEU A 563 11.01 11.16 37.42
N LYS A 564 11.84 10.30 36.84
CA LYS A 564 13.00 10.68 36.03
C LYS A 564 12.57 10.63 34.57
N THR A 565 12.69 11.73 33.85
CA THR A 565 12.24 11.87 32.45
C THR A 565 13.36 12.39 31.58
N TRP A 566 13.87 11.56 30.68
CA TRP A 566 14.66 12.03 29.55
C TRP A 566 13.75 12.83 28.61
N SER A 567 14.18 14.02 28.21
CA SER A 567 13.63 14.70 27.02
C SER A 567 14.69 14.69 25.92
N VAL A 568 14.29 14.39 24.69
CA VAL A 568 15.17 14.29 23.53
C VAL A 568 14.49 14.94 22.33
N GLN A 569 15.20 15.79 21.61
CA GLN A 569 14.65 16.49 20.45
C GLN A 569 15.75 16.89 19.47
N ARG A 570 15.40 17.21 18.23
CA ARG A 570 16.33 17.87 17.31
C ARG A 570 16.73 19.24 17.85
N GLN A 571 17.96 19.66 17.57
CA GLN A 571 18.42 21.03 17.82
C GLN A 571 17.72 22.00 16.86
N ASP A 572 17.77 21.67 15.56
CA ASP A 572 17.03 22.36 14.52
C ASP A 572 15.73 21.59 14.23
N GLN A 573 14.62 22.11 14.76
CA GLN A 573 13.28 21.55 14.58
C GLN A 573 12.70 22.00 13.23
N LEU A 574 12.25 21.07 12.39
CA LEU A 574 11.62 21.37 11.09
C LEU A 574 10.11 21.09 11.18
N LEU A 575 9.35 22.09 11.61
CA LEU A 575 7.89 21.99 11.70
C LEU A 575 7.29 21.54 10.37
N PHE A 576 6.28 20.68 10.44
CA PHE A 576 5.51 20.17 9.30
C PHE A 576 6.34 19.52 8.19
N THR A 577 7.51 18.98 8.53
CA THR A 577 8.42 18.28 7.61
C THR A 577 8.54 16.81 8.02
N GLU A 578 8.75 15.90 7.08
CA GLU A 578 9.01 14.48 7.33
C GLU A 578 10.19 13.94 6.51
N GLU A 579 10.76 12.82 6.96
CA GLU A 579 11.84 12.09 6.28
C GLU A 579 11.65 10.57 6.52
N TRP A 580 11.30 9.82 5.47
CA TRP A 580 10.80 8.42 5.56
C TRP A 580 9.67 8.29 6.60
N ASP A 581 8.55 8.96 6.31
CA ASP A 581 7.27 8.97 7.02
C ASP A 581 7.31 9.31 8.52
N ARG A 582 8.44 9.86 8.99
CA ARG A 582 8.67 10.27 10.38
C ARG A 582 8.81 11.78 10.47
N ALA A 583 8.16 12.35 11.46
CA ALA A 583 8.21 13.77 11.78
C ALA A 583 9.66 14.25 12.02
N GLU A 584 9.96 15.41 11.45
CA GLU A 584 11.24 16.12 11.60
C GLU A 584 11.14 17.25 12.66
N TRP A 585 10.09 17.22 13.49
CA TRP A 585 9.89 18.02 14.69
C TRP A 585 9.13 17.20 15.76
N GLY A 586 9.20 17.66 17.00
CA GLY A 586 8.69 16.97 18.19
C GLY A 586 9.78 16.73 19.24
N THR A 587 9.32 16.34 20.43
CA THR A 587 10.16 15.97 21.57
C THR A 587 9.72 14.61 22.09
N LEU A 588 10.67 13.68 22.16
CA LEU A 588 10.53 12.37 22.77
C LEU A 588 10.76 12.49 24.27
N TYR A 589 9.84 11.94 25.06
CA TYR A 589 9.95 11.80 26.49
C TYR A 589 10.03 10.32 26.86
N PHE A 590 11.03 9.94 27.66
CA PHE A 590 11.18 8.58 28.18
C PHE A 590 11.38 8.63 29.70
N SER A 591 10.40 8.09 30.43
CA SER A 591 10.30 8.25 31.88
C SER A 591 10.36 6.93 32.64
N GLY A 592 10.94 6.98 33.84
CA GLY A 592 10.98 5.86 34.80
C GLY A 592 11.00 6.36 36.25
N PRO A 593 10.68 5.49 37.24
CA PRO A 593 10.54 5.90 38.64
C PRO A 593 11.87 6.28 39.30
N SER A 594 11.79 7.00 40.42
CA SER A 594 12.95 7.57 41.13
C SER A 594 14.04 6.57 41.54
N ASP A 595 13.73 5.29 41.68
CA ASP A 595 14.67 4.23 42.08
C ASP A 595 15.51 3.64 40.93
N VAL A 596 15.15 3.88 39.65
CA VAL A 596 15.99 3.42 38.52
C VAL A 596 17.28 4.23 38.43
N GLN A 597 18.38 3.57 38.08
CA GLN A 597 19.62 4.25 37.68
C GLN A 597 19.47 4.75 36.23
N HIS A 598 20.15 5.84 35.87
CA HIS A 598 20.08 6.42 34.52
C HIS A 598 21.49 6.63 33.94
N GLU A 599 21.60 6.66 32.61
CA GLU A 599 22.75 7.27 31.94
C GLU A 599 22.45 7.62 30.48
N CYS A 600 23.08 8.68 29.94
CA CYS A 600 23.17 8.89 28.50
C CYS A 600 24.62 9.03 28.03
N GLY A 601 24.85 8.67 26.76
CA GLY A 601 26.17 8.66 26.14
C GLY A 601 26.30 7.57 25.07
N THR A 602 27.54 7.30 24.67
CA THR A 602 27.88 6.41 23.54
C THR A 602 27.43 4.96 23.78
N SER A 603 26.50 4.48 22.96
CA SER A 603 25.77 3.23 23.20
C SER A 603 26.63 1.99 23.42
N ALA A 604 27.70 1.82 22.63
CA ALA A 604 28.60 0.68 22.75
C ALA A 604 29.35 0.68 24.10
N LEU A 605 29.67 1.86 24.63
CA LEU A 605 30.35 2.01 25.92
C LEU A 605 29.39 1.78 27.08
N LEU A 606 28.17 2.35 27.01
CA LEU A 606 27.12 2.18 28.02
C LEU A 606 26.73 0.70 28.15
N ARG A 607 26.35 0.06 27.04
CA ARG A 607 25.95 -1.36 26.99
C ARG A 607 27.09 -2.28 27.44
N GLN A 608 28.34 -2.03 27.01
CA GLN A 608 29.51 -2.84 27.43
C GLN A 608 29.83 -2.67 28.93
N ARG A 609 29.75 -1.46 29.48
CA ARG A 609 29.96 -1.23 30.91
C ARG A 609 28.87 -1.93 31.74
N PHE A 610 27.60 -1.75 31.38
CA PHE A 610 26.49 -2.41 32.07
C PHE A 610 26.65 -3.94 32.09
N SER A 611 27.00 -4.57 30.97
CA SER A 611 27.28 -6.02 30.91
C SER A 611 28.43 -6.52 31.79
N ARG A 612 29.24 -5.61 32.36
CA ARG A 612 30.33 -5.91 33.31
C ARG A 612 30.02 -5.51 34.76
N THR A 613 29.10 -4.59 34.99
CA THR A 613 28.89 -3.96 36.31
C THR A 613 27.45 -4.03 36.83
N GLY A 614 26.48 -4.46 36.03
CA GLY A 614 25.04 -4.47 36.39
C GLY A 614 24.46 -3.07 36.66
N THR A 615 25.19 -2.00 36.35
CA THR A 615 24.92 -0.66 36.90
C THR A 615 25.23 0.48 35.94
N LEU A 616 24.46 1.56 36.05
CA LEU A 616 24.63 2.83 35.37
C LEU A 616 25.10 3.92 36.35
N GLN A 617 25.78 4.95 35.84
CA GLN A 617 26.53 5.87 36.68
C GLN A 617 25.74 7.11 37.17
N ASN A 618 24.47 7.24 36.80
CA ASN A 618 23.65 8.43 37.04
C ASN A 618 24.36 9.70 36.52
N GLN A 619 24.69 9.66 35.22
CA GLN A 619 25.37 10.72 34.49
C GLN A 619 24.56 11.17 33.28
N VAL A 620 24.69 12.45 32.95
CA VAL A 620 24.15 13.07 31.74
C VAL A 620 25.31 13.62 30.92
N ASP A 621 25.54 13.06 29.74
CA ASP A 621 26.51 13.55 28.77
C ASP A 621 26.00 14.87 28.16
N GLY A 622 26.71 15.98 28.37
CA GLY A 622 26.34 17.29 27.81
C GLY A 622 26.74 17.50 26.33
N SER A 623 27.32 16.49 25.68
CA SER A 623 28.01 16.63 24.40
C SER A 623 27.08 16.42 23.20
N PHE A 624 26.12 17.34 22.99
CA PHE A 624 25.12 17.26 21.92
C PHE A 624 25.74 17.04 20.53
N ARG A 625 25.24 16.04 19.82
CA ARG A 625 25.79 15.52 18.55
C ARG A 625 24.70 14.90 17.66
N SER A 626 25.08 14.32 16.52
CA SER A 626 24.13 13.69 15.59
C SER A 626 23.68 12.30 16.05
N ILE A 627 22.50 11.87 15.61
CA ILE A 627 21.86 10.61 16.03
C ILE A 627 22.77 9.37 15.89
N MET A 628 23.60 9.31 14.84
CA MET A 628 24.55 8.22 14.63
C MET A 628 26.01 8.58 14.97
N ASP A 629 26.30 9.81 15.39
CA ASP A 629 27.62 10.25 15.80
C ASP A 629 27.86 9.82 17.26
N GLU A 630 28.76 8.85 17.46
CA GLU A 630 28.92 8.11 18.71
C GLU A 630 27.57 7.68 19.37
N GLU A 631 26.64 7.12 18.58
CA GLU A 631 25.22 6.75 18.90
C GLU A 631 24.82 7.10 20.35
N PRO A 632 24.37 8.34 20.64
CA PRO A 632 23.84 8.68 21.95
C PRO A 632 22.56 7.87 22.22
N VAL A 633 22.56 7.17 23.35
CA VAL A 633 21.39 6.49 23.90
C VAL A 633 20.99 7.09 25.24
N PHE A 634 19.71 6.96 25.57
CA PHE A 634 19.09 7.44 26.80
C PHE A 634 18.58 6.21 27.54
N ALA A 635 19.23 5.87 28.64
CA ALA A 635 19.08 4.57 29.28
C ALA A 635 18.62 4.67 30.72
N PHE A 636 17.89 3.64 31.13
CA PHE A 636 17.59 3.33 32.52
C PHE A 636 18.06 1.91 32.86
N SER A 637 18.28 1.65 34.14
CA SER A 637 18.44 0.27 34.64
C SER A 637 17.87 0.09 36.04
N LYS A 638 17.38 -1.11 36.30
CA LYS A 638 16.69 -1.53 37.53
C LYS A 638 17.26 -2.87 37.98
N SER A 639 17.64 -2.95 39.26
CA SER A 639 18.02 -4.19 39.94
C SER A 639 16.80 -4.81 40.62
N PHE A 640 16.68 -6.13 40.55
CA PHE A 640 15.62 -6.94 41.16
C PHE A 640 16.25 -7.94 42.13
N GLU A 641 15.78 -8.00 43.38
CA GLU A 641 16.43 -8.68 44.51
C GLU A 641 15.59 -9.89 45.00
N LEU A 642 15.28 -10.79 44.07
CA LEU A 642 14.28 -11.88 44.20
C LEU A 642 14.65 -13.01 45.19
N GLY A 643 15.91 -13.11 45.63
CA GLY A 643 16.42 -14.26 46.40
C GLY A 643 16.55 -14.06 47.91
N ASN A 644 15.95 -13.03 48.52
CA ASN A 644 16.37 -12.52 49.84
C ASN A 644 15.26 -12.47 50.93
N THR A 645 14.08 -13.04 50.68
CA THR A 645 13.01 -13.15 51.68
C THR A 645 13.33 -14.22 52.74
N THR A 646 13.57 -13.79 53.98
CA THR A 646 13.96 -14.66 55.12
C THR A 646 12.81 -15.48 55.73
N THR A 647 11.67 -15.57 55.03
CA THR A 647 10.47 -16.34 55.40
C THR A 647 10.41 -17.64 54.59
N SER A 648 10.16 -18.77 55.25
CA SER A 648 10.39 -20.13 54.72
C SER A 648 9.40 -20.64 53.65
N ALA A 649 8.84 -19.75 52.83
CA ALA A 649 8.04 -20.13 51.66
C ALA A 649 8.96 -20.36 50.45
N LYS A 650 8.99 -21.58 49.92
CA LYS A 650 9.53 -21.86 48.58
C LYS A 650 8.52 -21.40 47.51
N GLY A 651 8.39 -20.09 47.35
CA GLY A 651 7.60 -19.48 46.28
C GLY A 651 8.51 -18.76 45.29
N ILE A 652 8.13 -18.77 44.02
CA ILE A 652 8.61 -17.79 43.04
C ILE A 652 8.26 -16.39 43.57
N THR A 653 9.19 -15.44 43.44
CA THR A 653 8.93 -14.04 43.78
C THR A 653 8.78 -13.21 42.51
N GLU A 654 7.91 -12.21 42.56
CA GLU A 654 7.55 -11.35 41.42
C GLU A 654 7.82 -9.89 41.80
N ASP A 655 8.45 -9.14 40.91
CA ASP A 655 8.64 -7.68 41.02
C ASP A 655 8.58 -7.05 39.62
N SER A 656 8.37 -5.74 39.53
CA SER A 656 8.20 -5.05 38.25
C SER A 656 8.69 -3.61 38.25
N VAL A 657 8.92 -3.06 37.05
CA VAL A 657 9.16 -1.63 36.85
C VAL A 657 8.42 -1.14 35.61
N MET A 658 7.76 0.02 35.72
CA MET A 658 7.06 0.67 34.62
C MET A 658 7.88 1.84 34.09
N PHE A 659 7.97 1.92 32.77
CA PHE A 659 8.46 3.07 32.02
C PHE A 659 7.34 3.61 31.13
N THR A 660 7.44 4.88 30.73
CA THR A 660 6.53 5.47 29.74
C THR A 660 7.30 6.16 28.62
N ILE A 661 6.78 6.04 27.39
CA ILE A 661 7.34 6.68 26.19
C ILE A 661 6.26 7.58 25.61
N ALA A 662 6.58 8.83 25.30
CA ALA A 662 5.70 9.76 24.59
C ALA A 662 6.45 10.49 23.49
N HIS A 663 5.79 10.76 22.36
CA HIS A 663 6.33 11.66 21.33
C HIS A 663 5.38 12.84 21.17
N ILE A 664 5.80 14.00 21.68
CA ILE A 664 4.94 15.18 21.79
C ILE A 664 5.27 16.16 20.65
N GLN A 665 4.22 16.55 19.93
CA GLN A 665 4.26 17.55 18.86
C GLN A 665 3.23 18.65 19.16
N ASP A 666 3.68 19.90 19.17
CA ASP A 666 2.83 21.09 19.28
C ASP A 666 3.49 22.22 18.46
N PRO A 667 2.91 22.64 17.32
CA PRO A 667 1.68 22.14 16.69
C PRO A 667 1.80 20.69 16.18
N VAL A 668 0.66 20.03 16.00
CA VAL A 668 0.56 18.69 15.36
C VAL A 668 0.47 18.76 13.84
N VAL A 669 -0.30 19.71 13.29
CA VAL A 669 -0.48 19.88 11.85
C VAL A 669 -0.65 21.34 11.43
N GLN A 670 -0.54 21.64 10.14
CA GLN A 670 -1.04 22.90 9.58
C GLN A 670 -2.22 22.65 8.63
N TYR A 671 -3.31 23.38 8.85
CA TYR A 671 -4.61 23.08 8.27
C TYR A 671 -5.28 24.34 7.71
N ALA A 672 -5.74 24.27 6.46
CA ALA A 672 -6.47 25.32 5.77
C ALA A 672 -7.93 25.45 6.25
N SER A 673 -8.11 25.78 7.53
CA SER A 673 -9.39 26.11 8.15
C SER A 673 -10.18 27.20 7.41
N GLU A 674 -11.44 27.43 7.78
CA GLU A 674 -12.27 28.55 7.31
C GLU A 674 -11.55 29.91 7.45
N ARG A 675 -10.65 30.03 8.42
CA ARG A 675 -9.89 31.24 8.75
C ARG A 675 -8.55 31.34 8.00
N GLY A 676 -8.29 30.43 7.06
CA GLY A 676 -7.01 30.25 6.37
C GLY A 676 -6.11 29.22 7.05
N LEU A 677 -4.82 29.23 6.71
CA LEU A 677 -3.83 28.25 7.19
C LEU A 677 -3.53 28.45 8.69
N THR A 678 -4.03 27.54 9.52
CA THR A 678 -3.92 27.55 10.98
C THR A 678 -2.98 26.45 11.46
N MET A 679 -2.09 26.78 12.41
CA MET A 679 -1.26 25.80 13.11
C MET A 679 -2.07 25.16 14.24
N MET A 680 -2.32 23.86 14.11
CA MET A 680 -3.26 23.13 14.96
C MET A 680 -2.56 22.54 16.19
N ARG A 681 -3.17 22.72 17.37
CA ARG A 681 -2.66 22.20 18.65
C ARG A 681 -3.24 20.81 18.95
N PRO A 682 -2.49 19.94 19.63
CA PRO A 682 -3.00 18.65 20.08
C PRO A 682 -4.11 18.82 21.12
N LEU A 683 -5.15 17.99 21.03
CA LEU A 683 -6.38 18.12 21.82
C LEU A 683 -6.14 18.07 23.34
N TRP A 684 -5.26 17.18 23.82
CA TRP A 684 -4.93 17.04 25.25
C TRP A 684 -4.44 18.35 25.91
N LYS A 685 -3.92 19.31 25.12
CA LYS A 685 -3.35 20.57 25.63
C LYS A 685 -4.38 21.54 26.19
N SER A 686 -5.67 21.26 25.98
CA SER A 686 -6.79 21.93 26.65
C SER A 686 -6.97 21.51 28.12
N TRP A 687 -6.42 20.37 28.54
CA TRP A 687 -6.42 19.91 29.93
C TRP A 687 -5.03 20.01 30.58
N PHE A 688 -3.96 19.83 29.82
CA PHE A 688 -2.57 19.87 30.31
C PHE A 688 -1.77 20.99 29.62
N PHE A 689 -1.61 22.13 30.30
CA PHE A 689 -0.94 23.31 29.74
C PHE A 689 0.57 23.14 29.52
N THR A 690 1.20 22.14 30.16
CA THR A 690 2.63 21.81 30.00
C THR A 690 2.81 20.32 29.77
N ASP A 691 3.88 19.98 29.06
CA ASP A 691 4.19 18.60 28.70
C ASP A 691 4.51 17.78 29.98
N ASP A 692 5.15 18.40 30.98
CA ASP A 692 5.30 17.85 32.34
C ASP A 692 3.97 17.43 33.00
N ALA A 693 2.90 18.21 32.81
CA ALA A 693 1.59 17.89 33.38
C ALA A 693 0.95 16.70 32.66
N LEU A 694 1.13 16.59 31.34
CA LEU A 694 0.70 15.44 30.54
C LEU A 694 1.46 14.16 30.95
N ILE A 695 2.79 14.22 31.00
CA ILE A 695 3.65 13.07 31.38
C ILE A 695 3.33 12.61 32.81
N LYS A 696 3.15 13.55 33.74
CA LYS A 696 2.72 13.23 35.11
C LYS A 696 1.32 12.62 35.19
N TYR A 697 0.37 13.10 34.39
CA TYR A 697 -0.97 12.51 34.31
C TYR A 697 -0.91 11.09 33.77
N HIS A 698 -0.31 10.89 32.58
CA HIS A 698 -0.15 9.59 31.92
C HIS A 698 0.50 8.56 32.85
N TYR A 699 1.63 8.89 33.47
CA TYR A 699 2.32 7.97 34.39
C TYR A 699 1.47 7.57 35.62
N LEU A 700 0.56 8.43 36.08
CA LEU A 700 -0.31 8.16 37.23
C LEU A 700 -1.66 7.54 36.86
N ASP A 701 -2.11 7.66 35.61
CA ASP A 701 -3.39 7.16 35.11
C ASP A 701 -3.32 5.70 34.60
N PHE A 702 -2.15 5.06 34.63
CA PHE A 702 -1.89 3.68 34.16
C PHE A 702 -3.02 2.69 34.50
N LEU A 703 -3.46 2.63 35.77
CA LEU A 703 -4.51 1.69 36.20
C LEU A 703 -5.89 1.96 35.59
N ASN A 704 -6.20 3.19 35.20
CA ASN A 704 -7.44 3.53 34.49
C ASN A 704 -7.29 3.23 32.99
N ALA A 705 -6.13 3.58 32.40
CA ALA A 705 -5.83 3.32 31.00
C ALA A 705 -5.80 1.82 30.69
N ASP A 706 -5.13 1.04 31.53
CA ASP A 706 -5.07 -0.44 31.51
C ASP A 706 -6.46 -1.07 31.65
N ALA A 707 -7.28 -0.60 32.61
CA ALA A 707 -8.63 -1.12 32.80
C ALA A 707 -9.58 -0.79 31.62
N PHE A 708 -9.47 0.40 31.02
CA PHE A 708 -10.28 0.78 29.85
C PHE A 708 -9.85 0.02 28.59
N ALA A 709 -8.53 -0.09 28.37
CA ALA A 709 -7.94 -0.85 27.27
C ALA A 709 -8.26 -2.35 27.36
N SER A 710 -8.04 -2.97 28.52
CA SER A 710 -8.34 -4.39 28.77
C SER A 710 -9.84 -4.70 28.59
N ASN A 711 -10.72 -3.79 29.02
CA ASN A 711 -12.17 -3.96 28.83
C ASN A 711 -12.56 -3.87 27.34
N TYR A 712 -11.97 -2.93 26.58
CA TYR A 712 -12.16 -2.86 25.13
C TYR A 712 -11.66 -4.13 24.43
N SER A 713 -10.43 -4.54 24.71
CA SER A 713 -9.79 -5.74 24.14
C SER A 713 -10.58 -7.02 24.45
N ALA A 714 -11.04 -7.20 25.69
CA ALA A 714 -11.81 -8.37 26.09
C ALA A 714 -13.18 -8.44 25.41
N GLN A 715 -13.91 -7.33 25.33
CA GLN A 715 -15.21 -7.28 24.65
C GLN A 715 -15.06 -7.44 23.13
N LEU A 716 -14.01 -6.88 22.51
CA LEU A 716 -13.70 -7.10 21.09
C LEU A 716 -13.40 -8.58 20.80
N ALA A 717 -12.66 -9.26 21.68
CA ALA A 717 -12.43 -10.70 21.55
C ALA A 717 -13.72 -11.52 21.69
N ILE A 718 -14.60 -11.15 22.64
CA ILE A 718 -15.92 -11.79 22.83
C ILE A 718 -16.81 -11.61 21.60
N ASP A 719 -16.85 -10.41 21.04
CA ASP A 719 -17.68 -10.10 19.88
C ASP A 719 -17.12 -10.81 18.63
N ALA A 720 -15.83 -10.63 18.30
CA ALA A 720 -15.21 -11.25 17.13
C ALA A 720 -15.24 -12.79 17.15
N TYR A 721 -15.08 -13.43 18.33
CA TYR A 721 -15.20 -14.88 18.46
C TYR A 721 -16.60 -15.39 18.10
N LYS A 722 -17.67 -14.70 18.54
CA LYS A 722 -19.06 -15.02 18.17
C LYS A 722 -19.34 -14.81 16.68
N SER A 723 -18.71 -13.78 16.12
CA SER A 723 -18.96 -13.29 14.76
C SER A 723 -18.29 -14.15 13.67
N GLY A 724 -17.23 -14.90 14.00
CA GLY A 724 -16.43 -15.62 13.02
C GLY A 724 -15.68 -16.82 13.59
N SER A 725 -14.45 -16.60 14.06
CA SER A 725 -13.54 -17.67 14.50
C SER A 725 -12.46 -17.13 15.45
N ASP A 726 -11.69 -18.02 16.10
CA ASP A 726 -10.50 -17.64 16.88
C ASP A 726 -9.53 -16.78 16.04
N SER A 727 -9.36 -17.09 14.75
CA SER A 727 -8.51 -16.32 13.84
C SER A 727 -9.00 -14.89 13.61
N TYR A 728 -10.32 -14.66 13.60
CA TYR A 728 -10.87 -13.32 13.41
C TYR A 728 -10.50 -12.39 14.58
N VAL A 729 -10.46 -12.93 15.81
CA VAL A 729 -10.04 -12.21 17.03
C VAL A 729 -8.62 -11.64 16.89
N ASP A 730 -7.68 -12.46 16.41
CA ASP A 730 -6.28 -12.04 16.23
C ASP A 730 -6.14 -10.93 15.16
N ILE A 731 -6.92 -11.00 14.07
CA ILE A 731 -6.91 -10.00 12.99
C ILE A 731 -7.43 -8.64 13.47
N VAL A 732 -8.59 -8.58 14.15
CA VAL A 732 -9.17 -7.31 14.63
C VAL A 732 -8.32 -6.68 15.74
N ALA A 733 -7.67 -7.49 16.58
CA ALA A 733 -6.78 -7.01 17.62
C ALA A 733 -5.57 -6.25 17.06
N VAL A 734 -4.92 -6.77 16.01
CA VAL A 734 -3.82 -6.06 15.34
C VAL A 734 -4.34 -4.81 14.62
N SER A 735 -5.48 -4.92 13.94
CA SER A 735 -6.04 -3.84 13.11
C SER A 735 -6.45 -2.61 13.94
N ALA A 736 -7.04 -2.79 15.13
CA ALA A 736 -7.42 -1.68 16.01
C ALA A 736 -6.29 -0.68 16.28
N ARG A 737 -5.08 -1.20 16.52
CA ARG A 737 -3.87 -0.41 16.82
C ARG A 737 -3.31 0.26 15.57
N GLN A 738 -3.43 -0.40 14.42
CA GLN A 738 -3.00 0.14 13.14
C GLN A 738 -3.86 1.32 12.69
N VAL A 739 -5.19 1.24 12.84
CA VAL A 739 -6.10 2.36 12.51
C VAL A 739 -5.79 3.60 13.35
N LEU A 740 -5.75 3.46 14.69
CA LEU A 740 -5.47 4.59 15.58
C LEU A 740 -4.04 5.14 15.44
N GLY A 741 -3.07 4.30 15.09
CA GLY A 741 -1.68 4.70 14.83
C GLY A 741 -1.50 5.69 13.66
N ALA A 742 -2.51 5.82 12.78
CA ALA A 742 -2.53 6.80 11.71
C ALA A 742 -3.20 8.13 12.08
N THR A 743 -3.69 8.30 13.31
CA THR A 743 -4.53 9.44 13.72
C THR A 743 -3.84 10.44 14.66
N SER A 744 -4.23 11.71 14.57
CA SER A 744 -3.76 12.80 15.43
C SER A 744 -4.94 13.66 15.91
N PHE A 745 -5.19 13.62 17.22
CA PHE A 745 -6.30 14.33 17.87
C PHE A 745 -5.94 15.80 18.14
N SER A 746 -6.83 16.71 17.76
CA SER A 746 -6.56 18.14 17.61
C SER A 746 -7.78 19.01 17.98
N GLY A 747 -7.60 20.33 18.01
CA GLY A 747 -8.67 21.30 18.25
C GLY A 747 -8.86 21.67 19.72
N THR A 748 -10.12 21.85 20.16
CA THR A 748 -10.49 22.18 21.54
C THR A 748 -11.68 21.31 21.99
N PRO A 749 -12.08 21.27 23.29
CA PRO A 749 -13.25 20.50 23.72
C PRO A 749 -14.55 20.91 23.01
N GLU A 750 -14.69 22.20 22.67
CA GLU A 750 -15.87 22.75 22.01
C GLU A 750 -15.89 22.47 20.49
N ASN A 751 -14.70 22.31 19.90
CA ASN A 751 -14.48 22.01 18.48
C ASN A 751 -13.27 21.06 18.30
N PRO A 752 -13.42 19.76 18.65
CA PRO A 752 -12.37 18.75 18.50
C PRO A 752 -12.36 18.19 17.08
N LEU A 753 -11.17 17.83 16.60
CA LEU A 753 -10.89 17.34 15.25
C LEU A 753 -9.91 16.16 15.30
N ILE A 754 -9.96 15.28 14.30
CA ILE A 754 -8.97 14.22 14.10
C ILE A 754 -8.39 14.36 12.69
N PHE A 755 -7.06 14.40 12.60
CA PHE A 755 -6.34 14.32 11.33
C PHE A 755 -5.80 12.91 11.12
N LEU A 756 -5.90 12.40 9.89
CA LEU A 756 -5.44 11.06 9.50
C LEU A 756 -4.35 11.14 8.43
N LYS A 757 -3.31 10.33 8.59
CA LYS A 757 -2.21 10.14 7.64
C LYS A 757 -2.47 8.92 6.76
N GLU A 758 -2.25 9.05 5.47
CA GLU A 758 -2.12 7.89 4.59
C GLU A 758 -0.67 7.38 4.63
N ILE A 759 -0.47 6.16 5.13
CA ILE A 759 0.86 5.59 5.40
C ILE A 759 1.26 4.66 4.24
N SER A 760 2.54 4.68 3.83
CA SER A 760 3.10 3.82 2.77
C SER A 760 2.42 3.93 1.38
N SER A 761 1.84 5.08 1.05
CA SER A 761 1.12 5.35 -0.21
C SER A 761 1.76 6.52 -0.99
N ASN A 762 0.99 7.32 -1.72
CA ASN A 762 1.41 8.61 -2.30
C ASN A 762 1.83 9.64 -1.22
N GLY A 763 1.34 9.49 0.02
CA GLY A 763 1.67 10.26 1.21
C GLY A 763 0.56 11.18 1.73
N ASN A 764 -0.58 11.26 1.01
CA ASN A 764 -1.68 12.19 1.26
C ASN A 764 -2.24 12.16 2.69
N CYS A 765 -3.06 13.16 3.02
CA CYS A 765 -3.66 13.25 4.35
C CYS A 765 -5.09 13.77 4.34
N GLN A 766 -5.90 13.21 5.24
CA GLN A 766 -7.37 13.26 5.19
C GLN A 766 -7.98 12.71 3.90
N THR A 767 -7.32 11.78 3.22
CA THR A 767 -7.83 11.10 2.01
C THR A 767 -9.16 10.42 2.30
N VAL A 768 -10.23 10.76 1.57
CA VAL A 768 -11.61 10.35 1.87
C VAL A 768 -11.84 8.87 1.60
N ASP A 769 -11.34 8.36 0.47
CA ASP A 769 -11.39 6.95 0.09
C ASP A 769 -10.55 6.02 1.03
N VAL A 770 -9.66 6.59 1.85
CA VAL A 770 -8.91 5.90 2.92
C VAL A 770 -9.64 5.99 4.26
N ILE A 771 -10.36 7.10 4.50
CA ILE A 771 -11.25 7.24 5.66
C ILE A 771 -12.46 6.30 5.52
N PHE A 772 -12.91 6.00 4.30
CA PHE A 772 -14.00 5.07 4.03
C PHE A 772 -13.75 3.64 4.58
N PRO A 773 -12.75 2.87 4.14
CA PRO A 773 -12.47 1.56 4.71
C PRO A 773 -12.02 1.66 6.19
N ALA A 774 -11.54 2.81 6.66
CA ALA A 774 -11.32 3.02 8.09
C ALA A 774 -12.62 3.22 8.91
N PHE A 775 -13.74 3.63 8.29
CA PHE A 775 -14.97 4.01 8.99
C PHE A 775 -15.59 2.92 9.88
N PRO A 776 -15.60 1.62 9.50
CA PRO A 776 -16.23 0.57 10.30
C PRO A 776 -15.60 0.38 11.67
N PHE A 777 -14.27 0.50 11.77
CA PHE A 777 -13.57 0.54 13.06
C PHE A 777 -14.09 1.67 13.96
N PHE A 778 -14.26 2.87 13.42
CA PHE A 778 -14.78 4.00 14.18
C PHE A 778 -16.26 3.81 14.55
N MET A 779 -17.08 3.26 13.66
CA MET A 779 -18.50 2.97 13.93
C MET A 779 -18.71 1.95 15.05
N TYR A 780 -17.86 0.93 15.13
CA TYR A 780 -17.84 -0.04 16.24
C TYR A 780 -17.20 0.57 17.52
N THR A 781 -16.08 1.28 17.38
CA THR A 781 -15.24 1.70 18.51
C THR A 781 -15.76 2.97 19.18
N ASN A 782 -15.94 4.07 18.44
CA ASN A 782 -16.67 5.26 18.89
C ASN A 782 -17.04 6.16 17.68
N PRO A 783 -18.31 6.18 17.22
CA PRO A 783 -18.73 6.96 16.04
C PRO A 783 -18.42 8.46 16.13
N ARG A 784 -18.30 8.99 17.35
CA ARG A 784 -17.85 10.36 17.63
C ARG A 784 -16.53 10.71 16.95
N TRP A 785 -15.60 9.76 16.88
CA TRP A 785 -14.30 9.96 16.24
C TRP A 785 -14.42 10.04 14.71
N LEU A 786 -15.35 9.29 14.09
CA LEU A 786 -15.68 9.47 12.67
C LEU A 786 -16.22 10.88 12.40
N ALA A 787 -17.06 11.43 13.29
CA ALA A 787 -17.51 12.81 13.18
C ALA A 787 -16.34 13.81 13.16
N TYR A 788 -15.39 13.66 14.09
CA TYR A 788 -14.19 14.52 14.18
C TYR A 788 -13.20 14.33 13.02
N LEU A 789 -13.26 13.19 12.33
CA LEU A 789 -12.43 12.84 11.19
C LEU A 789 -13.02 13.38 9.86
N LEU A 790 -14.35 13.42 9.73
CA LEU A 790 -15.02 14.06 8.58
C LEU A 790 -15.06 15.60 8.68
N GLU A 791 -15.02 16.14 9.90
CA GLU A 791 -15.19 17.57 10.17
C GLU A 791 -14.19 18.49 9.42
N PRO A 792 -12.87 18.21 9.33
CA PRO A 792 -11.93 19.06 8.58
C PRO A 792 -12.23 19.17 7.07
N LEU A 793 -12.72 18.08 6.46
CA LEU A 793 -13.12 18.06 5.04
C LEU A 793 -14.39 18.90 4.82
N ILE A 794 -15.34 18.78 5.74
CA ILE A 794 -16.60 19.53 5.71
C ILE A 794 -16.36 21.03 5.92
N GLU A 795 -15.53 21.43 6.89
CA GLU A 795 -15.21 22.84 7.16
C GLU A 795 -14.46 23.47 5.97
N HIS A 796 -13.40 22.82 5.45
CA HIS A 796 -12.63 23.35 4.32
C HIS A 796 -13.49 23.54 3.05
N GLN A 797 -14.35 22.58 2.73
CA GLN A 797 -15.26 22.68 1.58
C GLN A 797 -16.44 23.65 1.86
N MET A 798 -16.85 23.84 3.12
CA MET A 798 -17.87 24.83 3.49
C MET A 798 -17.37 26.27 3.30
N SER A 799 -16.10 26.54 3.59
CA SER A 799 -15.52 27.89 3.46
C SER A 799 -15.35 28.37 2.00
N GLY A 800 -15.52 27.47 1.02
CA GLY A 800 -15.39 27.80 -0.40
C GLY A 800 -13.96 27.98 -0.88
N GLN A 801 -12.96 27.50 -0.12
CA GLN A 801 -11.56 27.45 -0.57
C GLN A 801 -11.35 26.42 -1.70
N TYR A 802 -12.15 25.35 -1.72
CA TYR A 802 -12.14 24.33 -2.76
C TYR A 802 -13.09 24.72 -3.93
N PRO A 803 -12.63 24.75 -5.20
CA PRO A 803 -13.41 25.33 -6.31
C PRO A 803 -14.29 24.33 -7.08
N ASN A 804 -14.11 23.01 -6.89
CA ASN A 804 -14.87 21.99 -7.61
C ASN A 804 -16.26 21.76 -6.98
N LYS A 805 -17.13 21.00 -7.66
CA LYS A 805 -18.51 20.72 -7.21
C LYS A 805 -18.69 19.37 -6.52
N TYR A 806 -17.83 18.41 -6.83
CA TYR A 806 -17.73 17.11 -6.14
C TYR A 806 -17.07 17.27 -4.76
N SER A 807 -16.95 16.18 -3.99
CA SER A 807 -16.13 16.21 -2.76
C SER A 807 -14.66 16.10 -3.12
N MET A 808 -13.84 16.90 -2.44
CA MET A 808 -12.39 16.85 -2.51
C MET A 808 -11.87 15.49 -2.01
N HIS A 809 -10.83 14.95 -2.69
CA HIS A 809 -10.19 13.68 -2.36
C HIS A 809 -9.42 13.73 -1.03
N ASP A 810 -8.50 14.69 -0.87
CA ASP A 810 -7.63 14.81 0.31
C ASP A 810 -7.49 16.28 0.75
N LEU A 811 -6.95 16.52 1.95
CA LEU A 811 -6.66 17.88 2.42
C LEU A 811 -5.23 18.35 2.10
N GLY A 812 -4.35 17.51 1.57
CA GLY A 812 -3.01 17.92 1.17
C GLY A 812 -2.05 16.76 0.88
N THR A 813 -1.11 17.01 -0.03
CA THR A 813 -0.23 16.01 -0.67
C THR A 813 0.82 15.35 0.22
N HIS A 814 0.92 15.75 1.49
CA HIS A 814 1.60 14.95 2.52
C HIS A 814 1.14 15.34 3.92
N PHE A 815 0.99 14.37 4.82
CA PHE A 815 0.91 14.67 6.25
C PHE A 815 2.21 15.38 6.72
N PRO A 816 2.15 16.38 7.60
CA PRO A 816 1.00 16.98 8.30
C PRO A 816 0.50 18.31 7.67
N ASN A 817 0.47 18.39 6.34
CA ASN A 817 0.25 19.63 5.60
C ASN A 817 -1.11 19.64 4.91
N GLN A 818 -2.18 19.81 5.68
CA GLN A 818 -3.55 19.94 5.19
C GLN A 818 -3.81 21.33 4.56
N THR A 819 -3.06 21.68 3.51
CA THR A 819 -3.11 23.02 2.87
C THR A 819 -4.32 23.25 1.95
N GLY A 820 -5.06 22.20 1.60
CA GLY A 820 -6.21 22.22 0.70
C GLY A 820 -5.84 22.42 -0.77
N HIS A 821 -6.80 22.13 -1.66
CA HIS A 821 -6.63 22.19 -3.12
C HIS A 821 -7.32 23.42 -3.71
N ALA A 822 -6.82 24.61 -3.36
CA ALA A 822 -7.40 25.89 -3.76
C ALA A 822 -7.31 26.20 -5.28
N ASP A 823 -6.63 25.35 -6.05
CA ASP A 823 -6.59 25.37 -7.51
C ASP A 823 -7.46 24.28 -8.17
N GLY A 824 -8.11 23.43 -7.37
CA GLY A 824 -9.00 22.35 -7.82
C GLY A 824 -8.29 21.18 -8.50
N ARG A 825 -7.03 20.91 -8.13
CA ARG A 825 -6.18 19.85 -8.72
C ARG A 825 -5.78 18.77 -7.71
N ASP A 826 -6.75 18.37 -6.89
CA ASP A 826 -6.75 17.12 -6.15
C ASP A 826 -6.80 15.89 -7.08
N GLU A 827 -6.65 14.69 -6.52
CA GLU A 827 -6.76 13.43 -7.26
C GLU A 827 -8.19 13.23 -7.77
N TYR A 828 -8.34 12.69 -9.00
CA TYR A 828 -9.61 12.75 -9.71
C TYR A 828 -10.48 11.50 -9.49
N MET A 829 -11.09 11.42 -8.29
CA MET A 829 -12.04 10.37 -7.89
C MET A 829 -13.50 10.87 -7.66
N PRO A 830 -14.04 11.81 -8.46
CA PRO A 830 -15.17 12.64 -8.04
C PRO A 830 -16.51 11.91 -7.80
N VAL A 831 -16.72 10.71 -8.36
CA VAL A 831 -17.88 9.86 -8.02
C VAL A 831 -17.67 9.09 -6.72
N GLU A 832 -16.43 8.63 -6.46
CA GLU A 832 -16.06 7.90 -5.23
C GLU A 832 -16.28 8.79 -4.01
N GLU A 833 -15.64 9.96 -3.95
CA GLU A 833 -15.67 10.84 -2.77
C GLU A 833 -17.05 11.39 -2.45
N CYS A 834 -17.87 11.61 -3.49
CA CYS A 834 -19.25 12.02 -3.29
C CYS A 834 -20.10 10.87 -2.71
N GLY A 835 -19.87 9.63 -3.14
CA GLY A 835 -20.51 8.45 -2.58
C GLY A 835 -20.10 8.25 -1.13
N ASP A 836 -18.80 8.20 -0.89
CA ASP A 836 -18.18 7.84 0.39
C ASP A 836 -18.52 8.83 1.49
N MET A 837 -18.45 10.14 1.21
CA MET A 837 -18.93 11.16 2.15
C MET A 837 -20.42 10.96 2.48
N LEU A 838 -21.29 10.75 1.49
CA LEU A 838 -22.74 10.59 1.74
C LEU A 838 -23.07 9.30 2.51
N ILE A 839 -22.35 8.22 2.23
CA ILE A 839 -22.46 6.94 2.95
C ILE A 839 -22.03 7.13 4.41
N MET A 840 -20.81 7.60 4.66
CA MET A 840 -20.30 7.83 6.01
C MET A 840 -21.15 8.86 6.78
N GLY A 841 -21.63 9.90 6.11
CA GLY A 841 -22.50 10.92 6.68
C GLY A 841 -23.84 10.38 7.15
N LEU A 842 -24.48 9.48 6.38
CA LEU A 842 -25.72 8.82 6.83
C LEU A 842 -25.46 7.74 7.87
N ALA A 843 -24.37 6.98 7.76
CA ALA A 843 -23.98 5.98 8.76
C ALA A 843 -23.81 6.65 10.14
N LEU A 844 -23.04 7.74 10.20
CA LEU A 844 -22.86 8.57 11.40
C LEU A 844 -24.20 9.08 11.93
N VAL A 845 -25.05 9.65 11.06
CA VAL A 845 -26.39 10.16 11.43
C VAL A 845 -27.29 9.05 11.97
N ASN A 846 -27.24 7.84 11.42
CA ASN A 846 -27.99 6.68 11.93
C ASN A 846 -27.46 6.18 13.29
N SER A 847 -26.14 6.20 13.53
CA SER A 847 -25.55 5.78 14.81
C SER A 847 -26.03 6.61 16.02
N LEU A 848 -26.48 7.85 15.79
CA LEU A 848 -27.07 8.72 16.81
C LEU A 848 -28.52 8.31 17.20
N LYS A 849 -29.22 7.56 16.34
CA LYS A 849 -30.69 7.38 16.37
C LYS A 849 -31.11 6.01 16.92
N TYR A 850 -30.64 5.66 18.12
CA TYR A 850 -31.05 4.45 18.85
C TYR A 850 -32.05 4.75 19.98
N ASP A 851 -32.92 3.78 20.30
CA ASP A 851 -33.90 3.89 21.41
C ASP A 851 -33.32 3.43 22.76
N THR A 852 -32.44 2.42 22.74
CA THR A 852 -31.70 1.92 23.91
C THR A 852 -30.21 1.84 23.61
N GLY A 853 -29.35 1.94 24.62
CA GLY A 853 -27.91 1.78 24.42
C GLY A 853 -27.50 0.38 23.93
N TYR A 854 -28.38 -0.61 24.12
CA TYR A 854 -28.23 -1.95 23.60
C TYR A 854 -28.41 -2.02 22.06
N SER A 855 -29.38 -1.28 21.54
CA SER A 855 -29.62 -1.06 20.10
C SER A 855 -28.70 0.02 19.48
N SER A 856 -27.52 0.27 20.05
CA SER A 856 -26.58 1.28 19.56
C SER A 856 -25.45 0.64 18.75
N GLN A 857 -24.88 1.38 17.80
CA GLN A 857 -23.76 0.91 16.98
C GLN A 857 -22.52 0.54 17.81
N SER A 858 -22.32 1.22 18.95
CA SER A 858 -21.10 1.13 19.76
C SER A 858 -21.44 1.25 21.24
N LEU A 859 -21.33 0.12 21.95
CA LEU A 859 -21.55 0.03 23.41
C LEU A 859 -20.73 1.06 24.20
N TRP A 860 -19.51 1.35 23.75
CA TRP A 860 -18.61 2.32 24.39
C TRP A 860 -19.18 3.73 24.36
N SER A 861 -19.81 4.09 23.25
CA SER A 861 -20.40 5.40 23.03
C SER A 861 -21.65 5.66 23.87
N THR A 862 -22.24 4.63 24.51
CA THR A 862 -23.40 4.75 25.40
C THR A 862 -23.03 4.93 26.87
N LEU A 863 -21.74 5.00 27.19
CA LEU A 863 -21.23 5.16 28.56
C LEU A 863 -21.18 6.65 28.95
N GLY A 864 -20.97 6.90 30.24
CA GLY A 864 -20.79 8.25 30.78
C GLY A 864 -22.10 9.02 30.98
N SER A 865 -22.07 10.33 30.74
CA SER A 865 -23.17 11.24 31.09
C SER A 865 -24.30 11.25 30.06
N THR A 866 -25.55 11.12 30.51
CA THR A 866 -26.75 11.40 29.70
C THR A 866 -27.19 12.87 29.75
N ALA A 867 -26.47 13.73 30.48
CA ALA A 867 -26.80 15.14 30.57
C ALA A 867 -26.56 15.85 29.23
N TYR A 868 -27.64 16.37 28.64
CA TYR A 868 -27.60 17.20 27.45
C TYR A 868 -27.97 18.63 27.85
N GLU A 869 -26.98 19.52 27.77
CA GLU A 869 -27.22 20.96 27.94
C GLU A 869 -27.47 21.55 26.54
N GLU A 870 -28.62 22.20 26.37
CA GLU A 870 -28.98 22.81 25.10
C GLU A 870 -28.40 24.23 25.04
N ASP A 871 -27.24 24.35 24.39
CA ASP A 871 -26.69 25.64 23.92
C ASP A 871 -27.68 26.28 22.94
N GLU A 872 -28.61 27.10 23.44
CA GLU A 872 -29.59 27.84 22.62
C GLU A 872 -28.92 28.86 21.68
N ASP A 873 -27.68 29.29 21.98
CA ASP A 873 -26.97 30.40 21.31
C ASP A 873 -25.51 30.07 20.97
N CYS A 874 -25.29 29.20 19.97
CA CYS A 874 -24.01 29.16 19.26
C CYS A 874 -24.07 28.50 17.86
N SER A 875 -23.87 29.30 16.80
CA SER A 875 -23.61 28.82 15.44
C SER A 875 -22.19 28.30 15.21
N HIS A 876 -21.32 28.35 16.22
CA HIS A 876 -19.87 28.13 16.11
C HIS A 876 -19.31 27.07 17.08
N THR A 877 -20.17 26.26 17.72
CA THR A 877 -19.76 25.07 18.48
C THR A 877 -20.09 23.79 17.71
N SER A 878 -19.27 22.75 17.90
CA SER A 878 -19.49 21.43 17.32
C SER A 878 -20.89 20.88 17.65
N ALA A 879 -21.37 19.93 16.84
CA ALA A 879 -22.53 19.13 17.21
C ALA A 879 -22.23 18.12 18.34
N PHE A 880 -20.95 17.84 18.59
CA PHE A 880 -20.46 16.81 19.50
C PHE A 880 -19.28 17.33 20.37
N PRO A 881 -19.48 18.38 21.19
CA PRO A 881 -18.42 18.91 22.06
C PRO A 881 -18.13 17.99 23.27
N LEU A 882 -16.89 18.01 23.75
CA LEU A 882 -16.38 17.26 24.90
C LEU A 882 -16.52 18.03 26.23
N ASN A 883 -17.53 18.89 26.34
CA ASN A 883 -17.69 19.78 27.51
C ASN A 883 -18.21 19.02 28.74
N ASN A 884 -19.09 18.02 28.54
CA ASN A 884 -19.83 17.33 29.61
C ASN A 884 -19.12 16.05 30.10
N LEU A 885 -17.81 16.14 30.37
CA LEU A 885 -17.02 14.99 30.81
C LEU A 885 -17.51 14.42 32.16
N GLY A 886 -17.78 13.13 32.18
CA GLY A 886 -18.23 12.36 33.33
C GLY A 886 -17.10 11.62 34.06
N THR A 887 -17.51 10.68 34.91
CA THR A 887 -16.64 9.80 35.71
C THR A 887 -17.20 8.38 35.69
N LEU A 888 -16.35 7.37 35.51
CA LEU A 888 -16.71 5.96 35.58
C LEU A 888 -15.89 5.27 36.67
N GLY A 889 -16.53 4.89 37.78
CA GLY A 889 -15.83 4.45 38.98
C GLY A 889 -14.95 5.56 39.55
N ASN A 890 -13.62 5.36 39.49
CA ASN A 890 -12.63 6.37 39.89
C ASN A 890 -12.03 7.13 38.68
N ALA A 891 -12.30 6.71 37.46
CA ALA A 891 -11.72 7.30 36.26
C ALA A 891 -12.48 8.57 35.86
N LEU A 892 -11.84 9.74 36.05
CA LEU A 892 -12.30 11.04 35.56
C LEU A 892 -12.13 11.14 34.04
N HIS A 893 -12.76 12.16 33.43
CA HIS A 893 -12.65 12.49 32.00
C HIS A 893 -13.17 11.39 31.06
N VAL A 894 -14.31 10.81 31.42
CA VAL A 894 -15.08 9.90 30.55
C VAL A 894 -15.99 10.75 29.66
N ASP A 895 -16.15 10.36 28.40
CA ASP A 895 -17.02 11.06 27.45
C ASP A 895 -18.49 11.05 27.89
N ASP A 896 -19.31 11.95 27.35
CA ASP A 896 -20.76 11.87 27.45
C ASP A 896 -21.35 10.93 26.38
N THR A 897 -22.59 10.50 26.58
CA THR A 897 -23.29 9.59 25.67
C THR A 897 -23.42 10.13 24.25
N TRP A 898 -23.13 9.30 23.25
CA TRP A 898 -23.31 9.59 21.84
C TRP A 898 -24.78 9.45 21.43
N GLY A 899 -25.49 10.56 21.22
CA GLY A 899 -26.86 10.55 20.74
C GLY A 899 -27.85 9.85 21.68
N GLY A 900 -28.68 8.96 21.13
CA GLY A 900 -29.77 8.27 21.83
C GLY A 900 -31.03 9.11 21.98
N GLY A 901 -32.20 8.50 21.70
CA GLY A 901 -33.52 9.11 21.86
C GLY A 901 -33.62 10.53 21.28
N ALA A 902 -34.18 11.47 22.06
CA ALA A 902 -34.35 12.86 21.63
C ALA A 902 -33.03 13.64 21.49
N LYS A 903 -31.98 13.28 22.24
CA LYS A 903 -30.65 13.89 22.14
C LYS A 903 -30.04 13.60 20.77
N GLY A 904 -30.04 12.34 20.36
CA GLY A 904 -29.51 11.88 19.08
C GLY A 904 -30.16 12.55 17.87
N VAL A 905 -31.49 12.69 17.88
CA VAL A 905 -32.21 13.39 16.80
C VAL A 905 -31.79 14.86 16.72
N LYS A 906 -31.72 15.58 17.84
CA LYS A 906 -31.26 16.99 17.87
C LYS A 906 -29.80 17.15 17.42
N GLN A 907 -28.90 16.24 17.84
CA GLN A 907 -27.50 16.27 17.42
C GLN A 907 -27.33 15.99 15.91
N ALA A 908 -28.06 15.00 15.38
CA ALA A 908 -28.07 14.69 13.95
C ALA A 908 -28.58 15.89 13.12
N GLU A 909 -29.68 16.52 13.56
CA GLU A 909 -30.20 17.74 12.93
C GLU A 909 -29.19 18.91 12.99
N LYS A 910 -28.55 19.17 14.15
CA LYS A 910 -27.55 20.25 14.30
C LYS A 910 -26.37 20.07 13.35
N TRP A 911 -25.80 18.86 13.30
CA TRP A 911 -24.65 18.57 12.43
C TRP A 911 -24.99 18.69 10.95
N LEU A 912 -26.09 18.05 10.53
CA LEU A 912 -26.48 17.94 9.13
C LEU A 912 -26.99 19.26 8.52
N LYS A 913 -27.81 20.03 9.26
CA LYS A 913 -28.41 21.28 8.74
C LYS A 913 -27.37 22.35 8.44
N ARG A 914 -26.25 22.37 9.18
CA ARG A 914 -25.12 23.28 8.97
C ARG A 914 -24.44 23.06 7.60
N SER A 915 -24.24 21.81 7.20
CA SER A 915 -23.53 21.43 5.96
C SER A 915 -24.44 20.96 4.82
N TYR A 916 -25.77 21.00 4.97
CA TYR A 916 -26.77 20.53 3.98
C TYR A 916 -26.51 20.97 2.53
N ARG A 917 -25.96 22.18 2.33
CA ARG A 917 -25.57 22.70 1.02
C ARG A 917 -24.55 21.80 0.30
N LEU A 918 -23.55 21.27 1.01
CA LEU A 918 -22.51 20.41 0.43
C LEU A 918 -23.05 19.03 0.09
N TRP A 919 -23.74 18.36 1.03
CA TRP A 919 -24.34 17.05 0.79
C TRP A 919 -25.25 17.07 -0.46
N LYS A 920 -26.06 18.13 -0.62
CA LYS A 920 -26.88 18.35 -1.81
C LYS A 920 -26.06 18.65 -3.08
N GLN A 921 -24.95 19.38 -2.96
CA GLN A 921 -24.04 19.69 -4.08
C GLN A 921 -23.35 18.42 -4.62
N TRP A 922 -22.77 17.61 -3.73
CA TRP A 922 -22.14 16.33 -4.04
C TRP A 922 -23.16 15.34 -4.62
N THR A 923 -24.37 15.25 -4.05
CA THR A 923 -25.44 14.43 -4.63
C THR A 923 -25.86 14.92 -6.02
N SER A 924 -25.88 16.23 -6.26
CA SER A 924 -26.20 16.77 -7.59
C SER A 924 -25.15 16.37 -8.63
N TYR A 925 -23.88 16.22 -8.23
CA TYR A 925 -22.83 15.66 -9.08
C TYR A 925 -23.05 14.16 -9.32
N LEU A 926 -23.35 13.36 -8.29
CA LEU A 926 -23.69 11.94 -8.45
C LEU A 926 -24.89 11.71 -9.38
N VAL A 927 -25.93 12.53 -9.31
CA VAL A 927 -27.09 12.42 -10.23
C VAL A 927 -26.68 12.63 -11.69
N GLU A 928 -25.64 13.40 -11.98
CA GLU A 928 -25.15 13.62 -13.35
C GLU A 928 -24.15 12.54 -13.80
N PHE A 929 -23.33 11.99 -12.89
CA PHE A 929 -22.15 11.17 -13.26
C PHE A 929 -22.08 9.74 -12.66
N SER A 930 -22.93 9.34 -11.71
CA SER A 930 -22.80 8.02 -11.04
C SER A 930 -23.30 6.83 -11.87
N LEU A 931 -24.37 6.99 -12.65
CA LEU A 931 -24.98 5.85 -13.35
C LEU A 931 -24.08 5.27 -14.43
N GLU A 932 -23.36 6.13 -15.16
CA GLU A 932 -22.41 5.79 -16.23
C GLU A 932 -21.11 6.56 -15.98
N PRO A 933 -20.28 6.10 -15.01
CA PRO A 933 -19.11 6.85 -14.58
C PRO A 933 -18.12 7.02 -15.73
N GLN A 934 -17.70 8.26 -15.95
CA GLN A 934 -16.71 8.62 -16.97
C GLN A 934 -15.30 8.20 -16.50
N ASN A 935 -14.33 8.26 -17.42
CA ASN A 935 -12.95 7.87 -17.14
C ASN A 935 -12.36 8.70 -15.99
N GLN A 936 -12.18 8.06 -14.83
CA GLN A 936 -11.72 8.63 -13.57
C GLN A 936 -11.02 7.53 -12.76
N LEU A 937 -10.50 7.88 -11.58
CA LEU A 937 -10.01 6.92 -10.60
C LEU A 937 -11.12 6.51 -9.62
N SER A 938 -11.02 5.28 -9.12
CA SER A 938 -11.63 4.79 -7.88
C SER A 938 -10.54 4.58 -6.84
N THR A 939 -10.91 4.29 -5.59
CA THR A 939 -9.97 3.88 -4.52
C THR A 939 -8.99 2.77 -4.91
N ASP A 940 -9.37 1.91 -5.86
CA ASP A 940 -8.48 0.94 -6.51
C ASP A 940 -7.53 1.60 -7.53
N ASP A 941 -6.86 2.69 -7.13
CA ASP A 941 -6.09 3.59 -8.00
C ASP A 941 -4.92 2.88 -8.70
N PHE A 942 -4.26 2.00 -7.94
CA PHE A 942 -3.16 1.13 -8.34
C PHE A 942 -3.55 0.15 -9.46
N ALA A 943 -4.84 -0.15 -9.61
CA ALA A 943 -5.39 -0.95 -10.70
C ALA A 943 -5.80 -0.12 -11.94
N GLY A 944 -5.73 1.21 -11.85
CA GLY A 944 -5.81 2.16 -12.96
C GLY A 944 -7.21 2.73 -13.26
N TRP A 945 -7.20 3.82 -14.05
CA TRP A 945 -8.39 4.54 -14.50
C TRP A 945 -9.33 3.64 -15.32
N LEU A 946 -10.64 3.68 -15.04
CA LEU A 946 -11.60 2.78 -15.67
C LEU A 946 -13.00 3.44 -15.85
N PRO A 947 -13.46 3.73 -17.08
CA PRO A 947 -14.83 4.19 -17.32
C PRO A 947 -15.84 3.03 -17.19
N LEU A 948 -17.08 3.36 -16.85
CA LEU A 948 -18.22 2.43 -16.70
C LEU A 948 -17.99 1.30 -15.68
N GLN A 949 -17.12 1.55 -14.69
CA GLN A 949 -16.80 0.63 -13.59
C GLN A 949 -18.03 0.38 -12.71
N THR A 950 -18.40 -0.90 -12.55
CA THR A 950 -19.68 -1.31 -11.97
C THR A 950 -19.77 -1.01 -10.47
N ASN A 951 -18.70 -1.22 -9.71
CA ASN A 951 -18.69 -0.99 -8.26
C ASN A 951 -18.77 0.51 -7.91
N LEU A 952 -17.97 1.34 -8.60
CA LEU A 952 -18.00 2.82 -8.50
C LEU A 952 -19.41 3.37 -8.80
N ALA A 953 -20.06 2.85 -9.84
CA ALA A 953 -21.44 3.23 -10.16
C ALA A 953 -22.42 2.86 -9.04
N LEU A 954 -22.28 1.66 -8.45
CA LEU A 954 -23.10 1.23 -7.32
C LEU A 954 -22.91 2.14 -6.10
N LYS A 955 -21.65 2.44 -5.74
CA LYS A 955 -21.26 3.32 -4.64
C LYS A 955 -21.93 4.70 -4.76
N GLY A 956 -21.87 5.31 -5.96
CA GLY A 956 -22.55 6.57 -6.25
C GLY A 956 -24.08 6.49 -6.19
N ILE A 957 -24.69 5.37 -6.59
CA ILE A 957 -26.14 5.16 -6.49
C ILE A 957 -26.59 5.01 -5.03
N ILE A 958 -25.81 4.30 -4.20
CA ILE A 958 -26.01 4.21 -2.75
C ILE A 958 -25.83 5.60 -2.12
N GLY A 959 -24.88 6.42 -2.55
CA GLY A 959 -24.74 7.82 -2.13
C GLY A 959 -25.97 8.68 -2.41
N ILE A 960 -26.59 8.57 -3.60
CA ILE A 960 -27.87 9.24 -3.91
C ILE A 960 -28.99 8.71 -3.00
N LYS A 961 -29.03 7.40 -2.74
CA LYS A 961 -29.99 6.80 -1.82
C LYS A 961 -29.77 7.29 -0.38
N ALA A 962 -28.53 7.46 0.07
CA ALA A 962 -28.17 7.99 1.38
C ALA A 962 -28.62 9.45 1.54
N MET A 963 -28.40 10.29 0.53
CA MET A 963 -28.93 11.67 0.53
C MET A 963 -30.44 11.73 0.71
N SER A 964 -31.20 10.72 0.24
CA SER A 964 -32.66 10.72 0.44
C SER A 964 -33.08 10.67 1.91
N GLU A 965 -32.38 9.90 2.74
CA GLU A 965 -32.65 9.82 4.18
C GLU A 965 -32.06 11.01 4.94
N LEU A 966 -30.88 11.51 4.53
CA LEU A 966 -30.31 12.76 5.05
C LEU A 966 -31.28 13.94 4.82
N ALA A 967 -31.86 14.03 3.62
CA ALA A 967 -32.84 15.07 3.29
C ALA A 967 -34.11 15.00 4.16
N ASP A 968 -34.65 13.80 4.43
CA ASP A 968 -35.79 13.67 5.34
C ASP A 968 -35.45 14.11 6.78
N ILE A 969 -34.24 13.77 7.28
CA ILE A 969 -33.75 14.18 8.61
C ILE A 969 -33.48 15.70 8.67
N ALA A 970 -33.04 16.30 7.56
CA ALA A 970 -32.90 17.75 7.43
C ALA A 970 -34.25 18.50 7.29
N GLY A 971 -35.36 17.78 7.14
CA GLY A 971 -36.71 18.34 6.92
C GLY A 971 -37.00 18.76 5.47
N GLN A 972 -36.25 18.24 4.50
CA GLN A 972 -36.24 18.63 3.09
C GLN A 972 -36.99 17.61 2.22
N ALA A 973 -38.27 17.38 2.51
CA ALA A 973 -39.06 16.27 1.97
C ALA A 973 -39.12 16.17 0.43
N GLU A 974 -39.09 17.27 -0.32
CA GLU A 974 -39.06 17.22 -1.79
C GLU A 974 -37.68 16.80 -2.33
N ASP A 975 -36.57 17.17 -1.67
CA ASP A 975 -35.25 16.64 -2.01
C ASP A 975 -35.18 15.14 -1.73
N ALA A 976 -35.67 14.72 -0.56
CA ALA A 976 -35.70 13.32 -0.14
C ALA A 976 -36.46 12.45 -1.15
N LYS A 977 -37.68 12.85 -1.49
CA LYS A 977 -38.53 12.22 -2.51
C LYS A 977 -37.88 12.19 -3.90
N ASN A 978 -37.20 13.27 -4.31
CA ASN A 978 -36.50 13.34 -5.59
C ASN A 978 -35.32 12.34 -5.64
N PHE A 979 -34.40 12.39 -4.67
CA PHE A 979 -33.24 11.50 -4.63
C PHE A 979 -33.64 10.03 -4.40
N ARG A 980 -34.68 9.76 -3.60
CA ARG A 980 -35.26 8.40 -3.44
C ARG A 980 -35.81 7.86 -4.75
N ASN A 981 -36.44 8.70 -5.58
CA ASN A 981 -36.92 8.30 -6.90
C ASN A 981 -35.77 8.07 -7.90
N ILE A 982 -34.76 8.95 -7.95
CA ILE A 982 -33.61 8.81 -8.85
C ILE A 982 -32.83 7.54 -8.55
N SER A 983 -32.45 7.31 -7.29
CA SER A 983 -31.77 6.09 -6.85
C SER A 983 -32.56 4.81 -7.18
N SER A 984 -33.88 4.81 -6.95
CA SER A 984 -34.78 3.69 -7.29
C SER A 984 -34.92 3.40 -8.79
N VAL A 985 -34.60 4.36 -9.66
CA VAL A 985 -34.51 4.19 -11.12
C VAL A 985 -33.11 3.75 -11.53
N TYR A 986 -32.06 4.30 -10.88
CA TYR A 986 -30.67 4.03 -11.22
C TYR A 986 -30.26 2.61 -10.85
N ILE A 987 -30.65 2.09 -9.67
CA ILE A 987 -30.28 0.73 -9.26
C ILE A 987 -30.78 -0.35 -10.23
N LYS A 988 -31.97 -0.15 -10.82
CA LYS A 988 -32.55 -1.07 -11.81
C LYS A 988 -31.78 -1.07 -13.13
N LYS A 989 -31.38 0.11 -13.60
CA LYS A 989 -30.49 0.24 -14.76
C LYS A 989 -29.11 -0.34 -14.49
N TRP A 990 -28.56 -0.11 -13.31
CA TRP A 990 -27.30 -0.70 -12.87
C TRP A 990 -27.37 -2.23 -12.85
N GLU A 991 -28.48 -2.83 -12.43
CA GLU A 991 -28.66 -4.28 -12.46
C GLU A 991 -28.63 -4.84 -13.91
N ASP A 992 -29.15 -4.09 -14.88
CA ASP A 992 -29.11 -4.45 -16.31
C ASP A 992 -27.75 -4.16 -16.98
N PHE A 993 -27.03 -3.14 -16.53
CA PHE A 993 -25.75 -2.71 -17.11
C PHE A 993 -24.54 -3.42 -16.48
N GLY A 994 -24.54 -3.61 -15.17
CA GLY A 994 -23.44 -4.11 -14.36
C GLY A 994 -23.37 -5.63 -14.28
N MET A 995 -24.51 -6.33 -14.23
CA MET A 995 -24.51 -7.79 -14.13
C MET A 995 -24.10 -8.48 -15.43
N SER A 996 -23.53 -9.67 -15.29
CA SER A 996 -23.32 -10.66 -16.34
C SER A 996 -24.63 -11.06 -17.04
N ARG A 997 -24.52 -11.61 -18.26
CA ARG A 997 -25.69 -11.94 -19.11
C ARG A 997 -26.58 -13.05 -18.53
N ASP A 998 -25.98 -13.95 -17.75
CA ASP A 998 -26.67 -15.01 -17.00
C ASP A 998 -27.06 -14.57 -15.57
N LYS A 999 -26.74 -13.31 -15.19
CA LYS A 999 -26.94 -12.70 -13.88
C LYS A 999 -26.22 -13.43 -12.73
N THR A 1000 -25.18 -14.24 -13.00
CA THR A 1000 -24.43 -15.00 -11.97
C THR A 1000 -23.47 -14.14 -11.14
N HIS A 1001 -22.94 -13.06 -11.70
CA HIS A 1001 -21.96 -12.16 -11.06
C HIS A 1001 -22.00 -10.74 -11.64
N ALA A 1002 -21.37 -9.78 -10.97
CA ALA A 1002 -21.18 -8.43 -11.49
C ALA A 1002 -19.91 -8.31 -12.32
N LYS A 1003 -20.00 -7.70 -13.51
CA LYS A 1003 -18.85 -7.37 -14.36
C LYS A 1003 -18.03 -6.27 -13.72
N LEU A 1004 -16.73 -6.22 -14.01
CA LEU A 1004 -15.88 -5.10 -13.58
C LEU A 1004 -16.30 -3.77 -14.22
N ALA A 1005 -16.63 -3.78 -15.51
CA ALA A 1005 -17.18 -2.63 -16.22
C ALA A 1005 -18.33 -3.06 -17.14
N TYR A 1006 -19.31 -2.17 -17.35
CA TYR A 1006 -20.54 -2.48 -18.08
C TYR A 1006 -20.31 -3.06 -19.49
N ASN A 1007 -19.28 -2.58 -20.19
CA ASN A 1007 -18.92 -2.95 -21.56
C ASN A 1007 -17.96 -4.15 -21.65
N TRP A 1008 -17.45 -4.67 -20.52
CA TRP A 1008 -16.48 -5.77 -20.48
C TRP A 1008 -17.16 -7.08 -20.07
N TRP A 1009 -17.81 -7.74 -21.04
CA TRP A 1009 -18.74 -8.85 -20.83
C TRP A 1009 -18.19 -10.11 -20.17
N GLY A 1010 -16.88 -10.37 -20.25
CA GLY A 1010 -16.21 -11.50 -19.61
C GLY A 1010 -15.34 -11.11 -18.41
N SER A 1011 -15.59 -9.93 -17.83
CA SER A 1011 -14.94 -9.49 -16.58
C SER A 1011 -15.83 -9.77 -15.38
N TRP A 1012 -15.23 -9.77 -14.19
CA TRP A 1012 -15.92 -9.83 -12.91
C TRP A 1012 -15.23 -8.92 -11.88
N THR A 1013 -15.93 -8.50 -10.83
CA THR A 1013 -15.38 -7.68 -9.72
C THR A 1013 -16.00 -8.06 -8.38
N THR A 1014 -15.23 -7.91 -7.30
CA THR A 1014 -15.74 -7.98 -5.93
C THR A 1014 -16.54 -6.71 -5.62
N LEU A 1015 -17.84 -6.85 -5.33
CA LEU A 1015 -18.72 -5.72 -4.99
C LEU A 1015 -18.70 -5.43 -3.48
N TYR A 1016 -17.57 -4.91 -2.99
CA TYR A 1016 -17.45 -4.46 -1.60
C TYR A 1016 -18.48 -3.37 -1.23
N SER A 1017 -18.92 -2.54 -2.20
CA SER A 1017 -19.98 -1.52 -2.00
C SER A 1017 -21.33 -2.09 -1.53
N LEU A 1018 -21.58 -3.40 -1.61
CA LEU A 1018 -22.76 -4.03 -1.01
C LEU A 1018 -22.80 -3.92 0.52
N PHE A 1019 -21.65 -3.75 1.17
CA PHE A 1019 -21.55 -3.41 2.60
C PHE A 1019 -22.19 -2.04 2.89
N ALA A 1020 -21.98 -1.05 2.03
CA ALA A 1020 -22.52 0.30 2.19
C ALA A 1020 -24.07 0.34 2.15
N ASP A 1021 -24.71 -0.54 1.37
CA ASP A 1021 -26.17 -0.64 1.34
C ASP A 1021 -26.72 -1.32 2.61
N ALA A 1022 -26.03 -2.36 3.10
CA ALA A 1022 -26.40 -3.09 4.31
C ALA A 1022 -26.23 -2.23 5.58
N ILE A 1023 -25.07 -1.57 5.77
CA ILE A 1023 -24.76 -0.75 6.95
C ILE A 1023 -25.67 0.48 7.08
N LEU A 1024 -26.23 0.95 5.96
CA LEU A 1024 -27.21 2.05 5.91
C LEU A 1024 -28.67 1.60 6.11
N CYS A 1025 -28.89 0.31 6.34
CA CYS A 1025 -30.21 -0.30 6.55
C CYS A 1025 -31.12 -0.26 5.32
N PHE A 1026 -30.54 -0.31 4.11
CA PHE A 1026 -31.29 -0.40 2.86
C PHE A 1026 -31.56 -1.86 2.44
N HIS A 1027 -30.89 -2.82 3.09
CA HIS A 1027 -31.07 -4.26 2.90
C HIS A 1027 -31.68 -4.96 4.15
N PRO A 1028 -32.98 -4.78 4.45
CA PRO A 1028 -33.66 -5.41 5.58
C PRO A 1028 -33.61 -6.95 5.58
N THR A 1029 -33.42 -7.62 4.45
CA THR A 1029 -33.33 -9.09 4.42
C THR A 1029 -32.10 -9.62 5.17
N ILE A 1030 -30.96 -8.92 5.13
CA ILE A 1030 -29.74 -9.28 5.89
C ILE A 1030 -29.82 -8.71 7.31
N THR A 1031 -30.20 -7.44 7.44
CA THR A 1031 -30.18 -6.72 8.71
C THR A 1031 -31.32 -7.09 9.67
N GLY A 1032 -32.31 -7.86 9.21
CA GLY A 1032 -33.37 -8.45 10.05
C GLY A 1032 -33.20 -9.95 10.35
N SER A 1033 -32.42 -10.70 9.56
CA SER A 1033 -32.27 -12.16 9.72
C SER A 1033 -31.32 -12.58 10.85
N THR A 1034 -30.47 -11.65 11.32
CA THR A 1034 -29.55 -11.78 12.47
C THR A 1034 -30.21 -12.06 13.82
N SER A 1035 -31.52 -12.32 13.85
CA SER A 1035 -32.33 -12.65 15.03
C SER A 1035 -32.69 -14.14 15.18
N THR A 1036 -32.01 -15.05 14.44
CA THR A 1036 -32.44 -16.46 14.31
C THR A 1036 -31.34 -17.54 14.24
N SER A 1037 -30.04 -17.21 14.38
CA SER A 1037 -28.94 -18.20 14.26
C SER A 1037 -28.17 -18.46 15.56
N SER A 1038 -28.76 -19.18 16.52
CA SER A 1038 -28.10 -19.58 17.76
C SER A 1038 -27.18 -20.80 17.56
N PHE A 1039 -25.87 -20.62 17.58
CA PHE A 1039 -24.90 -21.72 17.76
C PHE A 1039 -24.64 -21.94 19.25
N GLU A 1040 -25.14 -23.06 19.79
CA GLU A 1040 -24.80 -23.49 21.14
C GLU A 1040 -23.41 -24.12 21.17
N VAL A 1041 -22.49 -23.53 21.95
CA VAL A 1041 -21.16 -24.10 22.23
C VAL A 1041 -20.96 -24.10 23.75
N GLU A 1042 -20.93 -25.28 24.36
CA GLU A 1042 -20.64 -25.44 25.79
C GLU A 1042 -19.16 -25.15 26.08
N VAL A 1043 -18.89 -24.04 26.77
CA VAL A 1043 -17.56 -23.72 27.31
C VAL A 1043 -17.62 -23.69 28.83
N GLU A 1044 -16.98 -24.67 29.48
CA GLU A 1044 -16.84 -24.73 30.95
C GLU A 1044 -16.09 -23.49 31.48
N PRO A 1045 -16.68 -22.68 32.37
CA PRO A 1045 -16.05 -21.45 32.86
C PRO A 1045 -15.16 -21.70 34.09
N ASP A 1046 -13.84 -21.67 33.90
CA ASP A 1046 -12.91 -21.56 35.04
C ASP A 1046 -13.03 -20.17 35.72
N ASN A 1047 -12.90 -20.14 37.04
CA ASN A 1047 -13.83 -19.36 37.86
C ASN A 1047 -13.12 -18.36 38.77
N SER A 1048 -12.55 -17.29 38.19
CA SER A 1048 -11.70 -16.33 38.92
C SER A 1048 -12.00 -14.83 38.77
N PHE A 1049 -13.01 -14.40 37.98
CA PHE A 1049 -13.36 -12.96 37.84
C PHE A 1049 -14.83 -12.64 38.16
N ARG A 1050 -15.03 -11.79 39.18
CA ARG A 1050 -16.36 -11.32 39.65
C ARG A 1050 -16.68 -9.92 39.11
N VAL A 1051 -17.39 -9.85 37.99
CA VAL A 1051 -18.04 -8.60 37.54
C VAL A 1051 -19.30 -8.36 38.38
N GLN A 1052 -19.46 -7.16 38.94
CA GLN A 1052 -20.69 -6.77 39.66
C GLN A 1052 -21.79 -6.35 38.67
N ARG A 1053 -22.86 -7.14 38.57
CA ARG A 1053 -24.06 -6.78 37.80
C ARG A 1053 -24.87 -5.70 38.55
N PRO A 1054 -25.37 -4.64 37.88
CA PRO A 1054 -26.38 -3.74 38.45
C PRO A 1054 -27.70 -4.47 38.77
N HIS A 1055 -28.48 -3.97 39.73
CA HIS A 1055 -29.73 -4.61 40.16
C HIS A 1055 -30.92 -4.29 39.25
N ASN A 1056 -31.51 -5.32 38.65
CA ASN A 1056 -32.82 -5.21 37.99
C ASN A 1056 -33.96 -4.91 38.98
N ARG A 1057 -34.89 -4.05 38.55
CA ARG A 1057 -36.29 -4.01 39.01
C ARG A 1057 -37.20 -4.00 37.77
N PRO A 1058 -38.19 -4.90 37.65
CA PRO A 1058 -39.09 -4.89 36.51
C PRO A 1058 -40.03 -3.67 36.54
N PRO A 1059 -40.14 -2.90 35.44
CA PRO A 1059 -41.18 -1.88 35.30
C PRO A 1059 -42.58 -2.52 35.26
N LEU A 1060 -43.57 -1.89 35.88
CA LEU A 1060 -44.96 -2.32 35.76
C LEU A 1060 -45.50 -1.98 34.36
N ALA A 1061 -46.33 -2.87 33.80
CA ALA A 1061 -47.02 -2.62 32.55
C ALA A 1061 -48.01 -1.44 32.68
N THR A 1062 -47.77 -0.36 31.93
CA THR A 1062 -48.70 0.76 31.77
C THR A 1062 -49.13 0.90 30.31
N GLN A 1063 -50.38 0.52 30.02
CA GLN A 1063 -50.98 0.76 28.70
C GLN A 1063 -51.17 2.26 28.48
N ASN A 1064 -50.63 2.80 27.38
CA ASN A 1064 -51.29 3.88 26.63
C ASN A 1064 -50.68 4.05 25.23
N ASN A 1065 -51.44 3.66 24.20
CA ASN A 1065 -51.02 3.78 22.80
C ASN A 1065 -51.06 5.24 22.30
N LYS A 1066 -49.93 5.74 21.82
CA LYS A 1066 -49.87 6.65 20.66
C LYS A 1066 -48.72 6.22 19.75
N LYS A 1067 -49.05 5.79 18.54
CA LYS A 1067 -48.06 5.40 17.52
C LYS A 1067 -47.28 6.63 17.05
N PRO A 1068 -45.97 6.52 16.76
CA PRO A 1068 -45.28 7.43 15.85
C PRO A 1068 -45.91 7.38 14.45
N ASN A 1069 -45.74 8.45 13.66
CA ASN A 1069 -46.32 8.55 12.32
C ASN A 1069 -45.64 7.61 11.31
N ASN A 1070 -46.38 7.29 10.24
CA ASN A 1070 -45.96 6.46 9.10
C ASN A 1070 -44.48 6.61 8.72
N ARG A 1071 -43.69 5.57 9.04
CA ARG A 1071 -42.72 5.05 8.07
C ARG A 1071 -43.49 4.13 7.13
N ASP A 1072 -43.47 4.41 5.84
CA ASP A 1072 -44.05 3.53 4.84
C ASP A 1072 -43.07 2.38 4.55
N HIS A 1073 -43.01 1.43 5.48
CA HIS A 1073 -42.16 0.25 5.42
C HIS A 1073 -42.64 -0.70 4.31
N THR A 1074 -42.34 -0.33 3.07
CA THR A 1074 -42.21 -1.28 1.98
C THR A 1074 -41.07 -2.22 2.32
N ALA A 1075 -41.42 -3.45 2.72
CA ALA A 1075 -40.47 -4.48 3.17
C ALA A 1075 -39.78 -5.13 1.97
N THR A 1076 -38.96 -4.33 1.28
CA THR A 1076 -38.27 -4.67 0.04
C THR A 1076 -36.89 -4.03 0.05
N ASP A 1077 -35.86 -4.83 -0.18
CA ASP A 1077 -34.48 -4.36 -0.26
C ASP A 1077 -34.27 -3.35 -1.41
N PHE A 1078 -33.35 -2.40 -1.22
CA PHE A 1078 -33.01 -1.42 -2.26
C PHE A 1078 -32.22 -2.04 -3.42
N ILE A 1079 -31.19 -2.82 -3.08
CA ILE A 1079 -30.51 -3.73 -4.01
C ILE A 1079 -31.20 -5.08 -3.89
N PRO A 1080 -31.62 -5.75 -5.00
CA PRO A 1080 -32.26 -7.06 -4.90
C PRO A 1080 -31.35 -8.08 -4.22
N HIS A 1081 -31.85 -8.81 -3.22
CA HIS A 1081 -31.07 -9.85 -2.50
C HIS A 1081 -30.50 -10.94 -3.41
N ALA A 1082 -31.10 -11.17 -4.59
CA ALA A 1082 -30.52 -12.01 -5.64
C ALA A 1082 -29.11 -11.56 -6.08
N VAL A 1083 -28.80 -10.26 -6.07
CA VAL A 1083 -27.47 -9.73 -6.41
C VAL A 1083 -26.44 -10.08 -5.34
N TYR A 1084 -26.79 -9.92 -4.05
CA TYR A 1084 -25.96 -10.34 -2.91
C TYR A 1084 -25.65 -11.83 -2.98
N LYS A 1085 -26.69 -12.65 -3.15
CA LYS A 1085 -26.55 -14.10 -3.25
C LYS A 1085 -25.68 -14.50 -4.45
N ALA A 1086 -25.93 -13.92 -5.63
CA ALA A 1086 -25.13 -14.17 -6.83
C ALA A 1086 -23.66 -13.81 -6.63
N GLN A 1087 -23.34 -12.65 -6.03
CA GLN A 1087 -21.96 -12.30 -5.69
C GLN A 1087 -21.34 -13.30 -4.71
N SER A 1088 -22.07 -13.70 -3.66
CA SER A 1088 -21.56 -14.65 -2.67
C SER A 1088 -21.29 -16.04 -3.29
N GLU A 1089 -22.19 -16.53 -4.15
CA GLU A 1089 -21.95 -17.77 -4.91
C GLU A 1089 -20.75 -17.63 -5.85
N TRP A 1090 -20.55 -16.45 -6.47
CA TRP A 1090 -19.39 -16.16 -7.31
C TRP A 1090 -18.07 -16.10 -6.52
N TYR A 1091 -18.04 -15.48 -5.34
CA TYR A 1091 -16.84 -15.37 -4.50
C TYR A 1091 -16.27 -16.75 -4.15
N GLY A 1092 -17.13 -17.71 -3.80
CA GLY A 1092 -16.71 -19.11 -3.56
C GLY A 1092 -16.21 -19.85 -4.81
N ILE A 1093 -16.55 -19.39 -6.02
CA ILE A 1093 -16.05 -19.96 -7.29
C ILE A 1093 -14.66 -19.40 -7.66
N VAL A 1094 -14.39 -18.13 -7.32
CA VAL A 1094 -13.12 -17.44 -7.67
C VAL A 1094 -12.12 -17.32 -6.51
N MET A 1095 -12.44 -17.89 -5.35
CA MET A 1095 -11.55 -17.96 -4.18
C MET A 1095 -10.20 -18.58 -4.53
N GLN A 1096 -9.11 -17.95 -4.09
CA GLN A 1096 -7.74 -18.43 -4.29
C GLN A 1096 -7.14 -18.93 -2.97
N LYS A 1097 -5.87 -19.35 -2.95
CA LYS A 1097 -5.22 -19.93 -1.75
C LYS A 1097 -5.37 -19.05 -0.51
N TYR A 1098 -5.08 -17.75 -0.66
CA TYR A 1098 -4.92 -16.79 0.45
C TYR A 1098 -6.05 -15.77 0.58
N GLY A 1099 -6.94 -15.64 -0.41
CA GLY A 1099 -8.03 -14.67 -0.37
C GLY A 1099 -8.93 -14.68 -1.61
N LEU A 1100 -9.88 -13.76 -1.63
CA LEU A 1100 -10.76 -13.44 -2.75
C LEU A 1100 -10.10 -12.33 -3.59
N PRO A 1101 -9.73 -12.54 -4.87
CA PRO A 1101 -9.10 -11.49 -5.67
C PRO A 1101 -10.03 -10.28 -5.86
N LEU A 1102 -9.44 -9.09 -6.04
CA LEU A 1102 -10.19 -7.85 -6.17
C LEU A 1102 -11.13 -7.87 -7.40
N ASP A 1103 -10.58 -8.20 -8.57
CA ASP A 1103 -11.33 -8.30 -9.81
C ASP A 1103 -10.53 -9.06 -10.90
N SER A 1104 -11.20 -9.36 -12.01
CA SER A 1104 -10.65 -10.09 -13.16
C SER A 1104 -9.38 -9.53 -13.85
N ARG A 1105 -8.87 -8.35 -13.48
CA ARG A 1105 -7.59 -7.82 -13.99
C ARG A 1105 -6.38 -8.57 -13.43
N HIS A 1106 -6.43 -9.01 -12.16
CA HIS A 1106 -5.26 -9.46 -11.40
C HIS A 1106 -5.60 -10.54 -10.34
N LEU A 1107 -4.58 -11.19 -9.78
CA LEU A 1107 -4.73 -12.16 -8.68
C LEU A 1107 -4.33 -11.58 -7.31
N TYR A 1108 -4.16 -10.25 -7.21
CA TYR A 1108 -4.03 -9.58 -5.92
C TYR A 1108 -5.38 -9.22 -5.33
N THR A 1109 -5.40 -8.91 -4.04
CA THR A 1109 -6.57 -8.40 -3.33
C THR A 1109 -6.23 -7.31 -2.33
N LYS A 1110 -7.28 -6.75 -1.72
CA LYS A 1110 -7.23 -5.76 -0.66
C LYS A 1110 -8.07 -6.26 0.52
N SER A 1111 -7.43 -6.58 1.65
CA SER A 1111 -8.10 -7.25 2.79
C SER A 1111 -9.22 -6.41 3.41
N ASP A 1112 -9.16 -5.09 3.27
CA ASP A 1112 -10.26 -4.20 3.61
C ASP A 1112 -11.51 -4.44 2.74
N TRP A 1113 -11.35 -4.59 1.42
CA TRP A 1113 -12.46 -4.92 0.52
C TRP A 1113 -12.95 -6.36 0.66
N GLU A 1114 -12.05 -7.31 0.99
CA GLU A 1114 -12.45 -8.68 1.32
C GLU A 1114 -13.36 -8.72 2.55
N PHE A 1115 -13.06 -7.96 3.61
CA PHE A 1115 -13.87 -7.95 4.82
C PHE A 1115 -15.19 -7.17 4.65
N GLU A 1116 -15.25 -6.13 3.82
CA GLU A 1116 -16.52 -5.54 3.40
C GLU A 1116 -17.39 -6.55 2.62
N ALA A 1117 -16.80 -7.25 1.65
CA ALA A 1117 -17.50 -8.29 0.88
C ALA A 1117 -17.97 -9.45 1.78
N ALA A 1118 -17.11 -9.93 2.69
CA ALA A 1118 -17.40 -11.01 3.63
C ALA A 1118 -18.53 -10.64 4.61
N ALA A 1119 -18.57 -9.39 5.09
CA ALA A 1119 -19.60 -8.92 6.02
C ALA A 1119 -21.04 -9.11 5.48
N VAL A 1120 -21.22 -9.12 4.16
CA VAL A 1120 -22.52 -9.30 3.49
C VAL A 1120 -22.64 -10.58 2.64
N ALA A 1121 -21.59 -11.39 2.56
CA ALA A 1121 -21.62 -12.72 1.95
C ALA A 1121 -22.42 -13.73 2.80
N GLU A 1122 -22.81 -14.85 2.20
CA GLU A 1122 -23.42 -15.99 2.88
C GLU A 1122 -22.45 -16.58 3.93
N PRO A 1123 -22.93 -17.18 5.04
CA PRO A 1123 -22.08 -17.56 6.18
C PRO A 1123 -20.88 -18.46 5.84
N ASP A 1124 -21.06 -19.46 4.97
CA ASP A 1124 -19.98 -20.38 4.58
C ASP A 1124 -18.89 -19.67 3.77
N VAL A 1125 -19.28 -18.76 2.87
CA VAL A 1125 -18.35 -17.97 2.02
C VAL A 1125 -17.65 -16.89 2.83
N ARG A 1126 -18.37 -16.21 3.74
CA ARG A 1126 -17.78 -15.30 4.73
C ARG A 1126 -16.70 -16.02 5.54
N LYS A 1127 -17.03 -17.21 6.07
CA LYS A 1127 -16.08 -18.01 6.84
C LYS A 1127 -14.86 -18.38 5.99
N GLU A 1128 -15.05 -18.80 4.75
CA GLU A 1128 -13.92 -19.09 3.87
C GLU A 1128 -13.00 -17.87 3.70
N ILE A 1129 -13.52 -16.67 3.39
CA ILE A 1129 -12.69 -15.46 3.30
C ILE A 1129 -11.87 -15.24 4.59
N LEU A 1130 -12.50 -15.34 5.77
CA LEU A 1130 -11.81 -15.18 7.06
C LEU A 1130 -10.70 -16.21 7.28
N ASP A 1131 -10.96 -17.49 6.98
CA ASP A 1131 -10.00 -18.59 7.12
C ASP A 1131 -8.85 -18.47 6.10
N ARG A 1132 -9.11 -17.91 4.90
CA ARG A 1132 -8.11 -17.64 3.84
C ARG A 1132 -7.15 -16.53 4.26
N VAL A 1133 -7.65 -15.37 4.70
CA VAL A 1133 -6.80 -14.28 5.20
C VAL A 1133 -6.03 -14.71 6.46
N SER A 1134 -6.64 -15.52 7.34
CA SER A 1134 -5.93 -16.14 8.46
C SER A 1134 -4.79 -17.06 8.01
N THR A 1135 -4.97 -17.80 6.91
CA THR A 1135 -3.94 -18.67 6.34
C THR A 1135 -2.78 -17.84 5.80
N TRP A 1136 -3.07 -16.73 5.11
CA TRP A 1136 -2.07 -15.78 4.63
C TRP A 1136 -1.22 -15.17 5.76
N VAL A 1137 -1.84 -14.65 6.83
CA VAL A 1137 -1.12 -14.09 8.00
C VAL A 1137 -0.24 -15.15 8.70
N ASN A 1138 -0.63 -16.43 8.63
CA ASN A 1138 0.08 -17.52 9.30
C ASN A 1138 1.19 -18.17 8.45
N GLU A 1139 1.06 -18.20 7.12
CA GLU A 1139 2.05 -18.82 6.22
C GLU A 1139 3.10 -17.84 5.68
N THR A 1140 2.79 -16.55 5.53
CA THR A 1140 3.69 -15.59 4.87
C THR A 1140 4.84 -15.09 5.76
N SER A 1141 6.07 -15.07 5.21
CA SER A 1141 7.27 -14.68 5.95
C SER A 1141 7.63 -13.20 5.76
N THR A 1142 6.95 -12.30 6.48
CA THR A 1142 7.19 -10.85 6.44
C THR A 1142 7.69 -10.29 7.79
N ASP A 1143 8.51 -9.24 7.74
CA ASP A 1143 8.96 -8.44 8.90
C ASP A 1143 8.29 -7.05 8.97
N ARG A 1144 7.23 -6.87 8.17
CA ARG A 1144 6.51 -5.60 7.96
C ARG A 1144 5.18 -5.58 8.74
N PRO A 1145 4.62 -4.40 9.04
CA PRO A 1145 3.26 -4.27 9.56
C PRO A 1145 2.23 -4.92 8.63
N LEU A 1146 1.04 -5.25 9.18
CA LEU A 1146 -0.06 -5.83 8.42
C LEU A 1146 -0.38 -4.96 7.19
N THR A 1147 -0.42 -5.59 6.01
CA THR A 1147 -0.78 -4.92 4.77
C THR A 1147 -2.22 -5.19 4.41
N ASP A 1148 -2.81 -4.21 3.73
CA ASP A 1148 -4.05 -4.33 2.98
C ASP A 1148 -3.84 -5.05 1.64
N LEU A 1149 -2.76 -4.77 0.90
CA LEU A 1149 -2.58 -5.21 -0.49
C LEU A 1149 -1.53 -6.32 -0.64
N TYR A 1150 -1.98 -7.50 -1.07
CA TYR A 1150 -1.17 -8.71 -1.21
C TYR A 1150 -1.66 -9.60 -2.38
N ASP A 1151 -0.80 -10.52 -2.85
CA ASP A 1151 -1.14 -11.52 -3.85
C ASP A 1151 -1.92 -12.70 -3.22
N THR A 1152 -3.04 -13.11 -3.80
CA THR A 1152 -3.90 -14.19 -3.25
C THR A 1152 -3.41 -15.62 -3.53
N GLU A 1153 -2.29 -15.74 -4.24
CA GLU A 1153 -1.72 -16.98 -4.76
C GLU A 1153 -0.21 -17.08 -4.47
N GLY A 1154 0.37 -18.27 -4.75
CA GLY A 1154 1.82 -18.48 -4.67
C GLY A 1154 2.39 -18.34 -3.24
N ASP A 1155 3.27 -17.36 -3.03
CA ASP A 1155 3.91 -17.09 -1.73
C ASP A 1155 3.20 -16.01 -0.89
N GLY A 1156 2.13 -15.40 -1.40
CA GLY A 1156 1.37 -14.38 -0.68
C GLY A 1156 2.07 -13.02 -0.63
N GLY A 1157 2.98 -12.77 -1.57
CA GLY A 1157 3.82 -11.58 -1.63
C GLY A 1157 3.09 -10.25 -1.91
N PHE A 1158 3.89 -9.23 -2.22
CA PHE A 1158 3.42 -7.88 -2.53
C PHE A 1158 3.39 -7.65 -4.05
N PRO A 1159 2.25 -7.24 -4.66
CA PRO A 1159 2.07 -7.16 -6.11
C PRO A 1159 2.80 -5.99 -6.82
N GLY A 1160 3.80 -5.38 -6.17
CA GLY A 1160 4.59 -4.26 -6.67
C GLY A 1160 4.55 -3.04 -5.74
N PRO A 1161 3.38 -2.43 -5.49
CA PRO A 1161 3.21 -1.51 -4.37
C PRO A 1161 3.52 -2.24 -3.05
N THR A 1162 3.99 -1.52 -2.03
CA THR A 1162 4.07 -2.06 -0.67
C THR A 1162 3.33 -1.15 0.29
N PHE A 1163 2.01 -1.29 0.31
CA PHE A 1163 1.20 -0.74 1.36
C PHE A 1163 1.52 -1.46 2.68
N MET A 1164 1.66 -0.71 3.77
CA MET A 1164 1.99 -1.21 5.11
C MET A 1164 1.46 -0.22 6.13
N ALA A 1165 0.93 -0.69 7.26
CA ALA A 1165 0.44 0.17 8.33
C ALA A 1165 -0.67 1.16 7.91
N ARG A 1166 -1.36 0.93 6.78
CA ARG A 1166 -2.49 1.77 6.34
C ARG A 1166 -3.68 1.60 7.29
N PRO A 1167 -4.43 2.67 7.61
CA PRO A 1167 -5.62 2.60 8.45
C PRO A 1167 -6.83 1.96 7.76
N VAL A 1168 -6.74 1.63 6.46
CA VAL A 1168 -7.83 0.98 5.71
C VAL A 1168 -8.24 -0.38 6.30
N VAL A 1169 -7.33 -1.06 7.02
CA VAL A 1169 -7.61 -2.29 7.80
C VAL A 1169 -8.69 -2.11 8.89
N GLY A 1170 -9.21 -0.89 9.10
CA GLY A 1170 -10.43 -0.67 9.86
C GLY A 1170 -11.66 -1.39 9.30
N ALA A 1171 -11.65 -1.76 8.02
CA ALA A 1171 -12.71 -2.54 7.39
C ALA A 1171 -12.71 -4.01 7.85
N HIS A 1172 -11.67 -4.48 8.55
CA HIS A 1172 -11.75 -5.75 9.27
C HIS A 1172 -12.84 -5.72 10.38
N PHE A 1173 -13.34 -4.54 10.76
CA PHE A 1173 -14.48 -4.36 11.65
C PHE A 1173 -15.83 -4.28 10.91
N SER A 1174 -15.89 -4.39 9.59
CA SER A 1174 -17.14 -4.24 8.81
C SER A 1174 -18.25 -5.19 9.27
N PHE A 1175 -17.92 -6.44 9.60
CA PHE A 1175 -18.93 -7.37 10.11
C PHE A 1175 -19.40 -7.01 11.54
N LEU A 1176 -18.48 -6.73 12.46
CA LEU A 1176 -18.78 -6.25 13.83
C LEU A 1176 -19.58 -4.92 13.85
N ALA A 1177 -19.34 -4.04 12.87
CA ALA A 1177 -20.10 -2.81 12.70
C ALA A 1177 -21.51 -3.11 12.17
N LEU A 1178 -21.66 -4.05 11.24
CA LEU A 1178 -22.95 -4.43 10.64
C LEU A 1178 -23.88 -5.13 11.63
N GLU A 1179 -23.36 -6.02 12.49
CA GLU A 1179 -24.15 -6.71 13.51
C GLU A 1179 -24.82 -5.76 14.53
N ARG A 1180 -24.26 -4.56 14.74
CA ARG A 1180 -24.82 -3.49 15.58
C ARG A 1180 -25.56 -2.39 14.80
N ALA A 1181 -25.65 -2.52 13.48
CA ALA A 1181 -26.41 -1.60 12.65
C ALA A 1181 -27.92 -1.86 12.78
N CYS A 1182 -28.74 -0.88 12.39
CA CYS A 1182 -30.18 -1.07 12.14
C CYS A 1182 -31.04 -1.51 13.34
N GLY A 1183 -30.50 -1.49 14.56
CA GLY A 1183 -31.14 -2.04 15.76
C GLY A 1183 -30.74 -3.49 16.06
N GLY A 1184 -29.76 -4.04 15.34
CA GLY A 1184 -29.04 -5.26 15.68
C GLY A 1184 -28.53 -5.19 17.12
N GLY A 1185 -28.75 -6.27 17.85
CA GLY A 1185 -28.72 -6.28 19.31
C GLY A 1185 -29.48 -7.47 19.86
N ASN A 1186 -30.81 -7.33 19.97
CA ASN A 1186 -31.90 -8.15 20.57
C ASN A 1186 -31.67 -9.51 21.29
N ASP A 1187 -30.57 -10.24 21.09
CA ASP A 1187 -30.41 -11.67 21.43
C ASP A 1187 -29.34 -11.94 22.53
N LEU A 1188 -29.19 -11.06 23.54
CA LEU A 1188 -28.30 -11.25 24.71
C LEU A 1188 -29.03 -11.07 26.06
N ASP A 1189 -30.08 -11.86 26.29
CA ASP A 1189 -30.87 -11.93 27.54
C ASP A 1189 -30.61 -13.25 28.30
#